data_AF-A0A8B7C021-F1
#
_entry.id   AF-A0A8B7C021-F1
#
_cell.length_a   1.000
_cell.length_b   1.000
_cell.length_c   1.000
_cell.angle_alpha   90.00
_cell.angle_beta   90.00
_cell.angle_gamma   90.00
#
_symmetry.space_group_name_H-M   'P 1'
#
loop_
_entity.id
_entity.type
_entity.pdbx_description
1 polymer ?
#
loop_
_entity_poly.entity_id
_entity_poly.type
_entity_poly.pdbx_seq_one_letter_code
_entity_poly.pdbx_strand_id
1 'polypeptide(L)'
;MNHQEEKFVRFQDWNSDRPLCSERIFSGKKQITFGSVTAIFRRGFEWIRNIFHSQSLSNSSTDEVKPRKKILDPQGPFLQRWNKVFVISCVIAVSVDPLFFYIPVINDTDNCLELDRKLEITASVLRFFTDIFYILHIIFQFRTGFIAPPSRVFGRGVLVKDPSAIAKRYISSYFLIDILAVLPLPQVVVLIIIPKLKGSALLDAKNVLMFIVICQYVPRLVRIIPLYLEVTRTAGIITETAWAGAAFNLLLYMLASHVLGALWYLLAIERQDTCWRYACSKNKCTATSLYCGGENKGNNDFLLAACPVSVANASAFDFGIYIFALQNVVQSRNFLEKLFYCFWWGLQNLSSLGQNLETSTYTWEILFAVFVSISGLVLFALLIGNMQTYLQSTTVRIEEMRVRRRDTEQWMSHRLLPETLRERIRRHEQYRWQETRGVDEENLLRNLPKDLRRDIKRHLCLSLLMRVPMFEQMDDQLMDAMCDRLEPVLYTEDSFIVREGDPVTEMLFIMRGKLESMTTNGGRTGFFNSDILKAGDFCGEELLTWALDPHSSSSFPISTRTVKTLSEVEAFALMADDLKFVASQFRRLHSKQLQHTFRFYSQQWRTWAACFIQAAWRRYSRKKLEDALHEEEERLQAAMASSGTSSPSLGATLYASRFAANVLRTLRRSGTRKARLQERLPVMLLQKPAEPDFSAEEH
;
A
#
# COMPACT_ATOMS: atom_id res chain seq x y z
N MET A 1 36.10 -15.27 19.72
CA MET A 1 34.66 -15.51 19.95
C MET A 1 33.93 -14.27 19.48
N ASN A 2 33.40 -14.32 18.25
CA ASN A 2 32.70 -13.22 17.60
C ASN A 2 31.22 -13.27 18.02
N HIS A 3 30.74 -12.24 18.71
CA HIS A 3 29.29 -12.03 18.86
C HIS A 3 28.77 -11.30 17.62
N GLN A 4 27.76 -11.91 17.00
CA GLN A 4 27.02 -11.38 15.87
C GLN A 4 26.24 -10.14 16.30
N GLU A 5 26.40 -9.04 15.56
CA GLU A 5 25.49 -7.90 15.58
C GLU A 5 24.14 -8.33 15.02
N GLU A 6 23.09 -8.32 15.85
CA GLU A 6 21.72 -8.43 15.39
C GLU A 6 21.35 -7.15 14.61
N LYS A 7 21.24 -7.29 13.29
CA LYS A 7 20.62 -6.28 12.42
C LYS A 7 19.14 -6.21 12.75
N PHE A 8 18.68 -5.01 13.11
CA PHE A 8 17.27 -4.67 13.22
C PHE A 8 16.52 -5.06 11.93
N VAL A 9 15.40 -5.75 12.11
CA VAL A 9 14.51 -6.22 11.05
C VAL A 9 13.81 -5.01 10.43
N ARG A 10 14.12 -4.69 9.17
CA ARG A 10 13.25 -3.91 8.29
C ARG A 10 12.48 -4.87 7.38
N PHE A 11 11.19 -4.60 7.20
CA PHE A 11 10.37 -5.14 6.12
C PHE A 11 11.15 -5.08 4.81
N GLN A 12 11.33 -6.24 4.16
CA GLN A 12 12.02 -6.37 2.89
C GLN A 12 11.37 -5.47 1.83
N ASP A 13 12.19 -4.61 1.22
CA ASP A 13 11.88 -3.98 -0.05
C ASP A 13 11.79 -5.08 -1.13
N TRP A 14 10.60 -5.20 -1.72
CA TRP A 14 10.33 -6.10 -2.84
C TRP A 14 10.94 -5.48 -4.11
N ASN A 15 12.21 -5.77 -4.37
CA ASN A 15 12.84 -5.39 -5.62
C ASN A 15 12.33 -6.25 -6.78
N SER A 16 12.00 -5.55 -7.87
CA SER A 16 11.51 -6.10 -9.13
C SER A 16 12.66 -6.67 -9.96
N ASP A 17 12.82 -7.99 -9.95
CA ASP A 17 13.59 -8.69 -10.99
C ASP A 17 12.62 -9.28 -12.02
N ARG A 18 12.50 -8.60 -13.15
CA ARG A 18 11.97 -9.17 -14.39
C ARG A 18 13.09 -9.99 -15.05
N PRO A 19 12.87 -11.26 -15.42
CA PRO A 19 13.75 -11.91 -16.37
C PRO A 19 13.41 -11.44 -17.79
N LEU A 20 14.44 -11.00 -18.53
CA LEU A 20 14.41 -10.93 -19.99
C LEU A 20 13.95 -12.28 -20.56
N CYS A 21 12.81 -12.31 -21.24
CA CYS A 21 12.43 -13.44 -22.07
C CYS A 21 12.94 -13.22 -23.49
N SER A 22 13.83 -14.13 -23.90
CA SER A 22 14.36 -14.34 -25.24
C SER A 22 13.27 -14.32 -26.33
N GLU A 23 13.58 -13.58 -27.40
CA GLU A 23 12.87 -13.61 -28.67
C GLU A 23 12.82 -15.05 -29.22
N ARG A 24 11.60 -15.56 -29.46
CA ARG A 24 11.36 -16.60 -30.45
C ARG A 24 10.41 -16.06 -31.51
N ILE A 25 10.98 -15.84 -32.69
CA ILE A 25 10.28 -15.67 -33.95
C ILE A 25 9.47 -16.95 -34.20
N PHE A 26 8.14 -16.82 -34.34
CA PHE A 26 7.32 -17.84 -34.96
C PHE A 26 6.34 -17.19 -35.92
N SER A 27 6.70 -17.24 -37.20
CA SER A 27 5.83 -17.03 -38.34
C SER A 27 4.70 -18.06 -38.32
N GLY A 28 3.45 -17.61 -38.50
CA GLY A 28 2.32 -18.52 -38.66
C GLY A 28 0.98 -17.81 -38.63
N LYS A 29 0.48 -17.44 -39.81
CA LYS A 29 -0.95 -17.10 -40.04
C LYS A 29 -1.81 -18.25 -39.48
N LYS A 30 -2.65 -17.97 -38.49
CA LYS A 30 -3.68 -18.91 -38.01
C LYS A 30 -5.06 -18.26 -38.02
N GLN A 31 -5.85 -18.72 -38.98
CA GLN A 31 -7.30 -18.62 -39.02
C GLN A 31 -7.88 -19.27 -37.74
N ILE A 32 -8.75 -18.53 -37.04
CA ILE A 32 -9.40 -18.98 -35.81
C ILE A 32 -10.49 -19.99 -36.19
N THR A 33 -10.30 -21.26 -35.87
CA THR A 33 -11.32 -22.32 -36.01
C THR A 33 -11.81 -22.78 -34.62
N PHE A 34 -13.05 -23.28 -34.61
CA PHE A 34 -13.90 -23.66 -33.46
C PHE A 34 -13.24 -24.55 -32.37
N GLY A 35 -12.05 -25.14 -32.62
CA GLY A 35 -11.30 -25.98 -31.67
C GLY A 35 -10.60 -25.23 -30.52
N SER A 36 -10.51 -23.90 -30.57
CA SER A 36 -9.91 -23.09 -29.48
C SER A 36 -10.79 -23.05 -28.22
N VAL A 37 -12.11 -23.10 -28.40
CA VAL A 37 -13.08 -22.90 -27.32
C VAL A 37 -13.11 -24.13 -26.39
N THR A 38 -13.04 -25.35 -26.96
CA THR A 38 -12.97 -26.61 -26.20
C THR A 38 -11.71 -26.76 -25.36
N ALA A 39 -10.58 -26.22 -25.80
CA ALA A 39 -9.32 -26.24 -25.06
C ALA A 39 -9.35 -25.30 -23.83
N ILE A 40 -10.00 -24.14 -23.96
CA ILE A 40 -10.24 -23.21 -22.85
C ILE A 40 -11.21 -23.84 -21.84
N PHE A 41 -12.25 -24.53 -22.31
CA PHE A 41 -13.22 -25.22 -21.44
C PHE A 41 -12.61 -26.39 -20.65
N ARG A 42 -11.73 -27.19 -21.26
CA ARG A 42 -11.03 -28.27 -20.57
C ARG A 42 -10.14 -27.74 -19.43
N ARG A 43 -9.45 -26.62 -19.65
CA ARG A 43 -8.64 -25.95 -18.62
C ARG A 43 -9.49 -25.41 -17.46
N GLY A 44 -10.67 -24.86 -17.76
CA GLY A 44 -11.62 -24.41 -16.72
C GLY A 44 -12.13 -25.54 -15.84
N PHE A 45 -12.47 -26.69 -16.42
CA PHE A 45 -12.93 -27.87 -15.69
C PHE A 45 -11.80 -28.53 -14.87
N GLU A 46 -10.59 -28.64 -15.43
CA GLU A 46 -9.42 -29.15 -14.71
C GLU A 46 -9.02 -28.24 -13.54
N TRP A 47 -9.20 -26.91 -13.67
CA TRP A 47 -8.98 -25.96 -12.60
C TRP A 47 -10.02 -26.10 -11.47
N ILE A 48 -11.31 -26.26 -11.78
CA ILE A 48 -12.36 -26.56 -10.79
C ILE A 48 -12.04 -27.85 -10.03
N ARG A 49 -11.62 -28.91 -10.75
CA ARG A 49 -11.20 -30.17 -10.14
C ARG A 49 -10.01 -29.99 -9.18
N ASN A 50 -9.02 -29.18 -9.55
CA ASN A 50 -7.85 -28.89 -8.71
C ASN A 50 -8.21 -28.07 -7.46
N ILE A 51 -9.20 -27.20 -7.54
CA ILE A 51 -9.74 -26.46 -6.40
C ILE A 51 -10.38 -27.40 -5.38
N PHE A 52 -11.21 -28.34 -5.84
CA PHE A 52 -11.81 -29.36 -4.98
C PHE A 52 -10.74 -30.27 -4.34
N HIS A 53 -9.64 -30.55 -5.04
CA HIS A 53 -8.52 -31.31 -4.48
C HIS A 53 -7.66 -30.54 -3.46
N SER A 54 -7.52 -29.21 -3.60
CA SER A 54 -6.73 -28.40 -2.66
C SER A 54 -7.28 -28.42 -1.22
N GLN A 55 -8.57 -28.73 -1.05
CA GLN A 55 -9.24 -28.87 0.24
C GLN A 55 -9.04 -30.24 0.91
N SER A 56 -8.51 -31.23 0.16
CA SER A 56 -8.25 -32.58 0.65
C SER A 56 -6.87 -32.76 1.28
N LEU A 57 -5.91 -31.85 1.03
CA LEU A 57 -4.51 -32.07 1.38
C LEU A 57 -4.01 -31.35 2.64
N SER A 58 -4.85 -30.60 3.35
CA SER A 58 -4.39 -29.76 4.49
C SER A 58 -4.60 -30.35 5.89
N ASN A 59 -5.29 -31.47 6.09
CA ASN A 59 -5.61 -31.95 7.43
C ASN A 59 -5.31 -33.46 7.59
N SER A 60 -4.09 -33.79 8.02
CA SER A 60 -3.80 -35.05 8.71
C SER A 60 -3.56 -34.77 10.21
N SER A 61 -4.60 -34.90 11.01
CA SER A 61 -4.53 -35.30 12.43
C SER A 61 -5.94 -35.58 12.94
N THR A 62 -6.16 -36.86 13.23
CA THR A 62 -6.99 -37.44 14.30
C THR A 62 -8.17 -36.62 14.85
N ASP A 63 -9.40 -37.07 14.53
CA ASP A 63 -10.31 -37.67 15.51
C ASP A 63 -11.64 -38.09 14.84
N GLU A 64 -12.08 -39.31 15.15
CA GLU A 64 -13.36 -39.88 14.71
C GLU A 64 -14.53 -39.11 15.33
N VAL A 65 -15.15 -38.23 14.55
CA VAL A 65 -16.51 -37.73 14.79
C VAL A 65 -17.24 -37.70 13.45
N LYS A 66 -18.46 -38.26 13.42
CA LYS A 66 -19.44 -38.25 12.31
C LYS A 66 -19.21 -37.09 11.34
N PRO A 67 -19.27 -37.28 9.99
CA PRO A 67 -18.94 -36.25 9.03
C PRO A 67 -19.88 -35.05 9.19
N ARG A 68 -19.49 -34.09 10.04
CA ARG A 68 -20.15 -32.80 10.15
C ARG A 68 -20.02 -32.20 8.77
N LYS A 69 -21.16 -32.07 8.07
CA LYS A 69 -21.29 -31.34 6.80
C LYS A 69 -20.42 -30.08 6.91
N LYS A 70 -19.29 -30.03 6.21
CA LYS A 70 -18.33 -28.91 6.30
C LYS A 70 -19.06 -27.63 5.91
N ILE A 71 -19.17 -26.70 6.85
CA ILE A 71 -19.73 -25.37 6.64
C ILE A 71 -18.57 -24.45 6.29
N LEU A 72 -18.75 -23.69 5.21
CA LEU A 72 -17.78 -22.74 4.71
C LEU A 72 -17.81 -21.47 5.56
N ASP A 73 -16.63 -20.99 5.91
CA ASP A 73 -16.46 -19.70 6.57
C ASP A 73 -16.64 -18.57 5.53
N PRO A 74 -17.54 -17.60 5.76
CA PRO A 74 -17.71 -16.45 4.87
C PRO A 74 -16.43 -15.64 4.67
N GLN A 75 -15.53 -15.62 5.66
CA GLN A 75 -14.23 -14.92 5.58
C GLN A 75 -13.09 -15.82 5.13
N GLY A 76 -13.37 -17.08 4.78
CA GLY A 76 -12.36 -18.03 4.33
C GLY A 76 -11.77 -17.64 2.96
N PRO A 77 -10.46 -17.89 2.73
CA PRO A 77 -9.78 -17.51 1.48
C PRO A 77 -10.38 -18.19 0.25
N PHE A 78 -10.94 -19.39 0.41
CA PHE A 78 -11.63 -20.12 -0.65
C PHE A 78 -12.89 -19.37 -1.11
N LEU A 79 -13.79 -19.01 -0.20
CA LEU A 79 -15.05 -18.37 -0.55
C LEU A 79 -14.82 -16.96 -1.10
N GLN A 80 -13.85 -16.22 -0.55
CA GLN A 80 -13.46 -14.93 -1.09
C GLN A 80 -12.94 -15.03 -2.55
N ARG A 81 -12.14 -16.05 -2.88
CA ARG A 81 -11.70 -16.30 -4.26
C ARG A 81 -12.88 -16.72 -5.14
N TRP A 82 -13.75 -17.59 -4.65
CA TRP A 82 -14.94 -18.03 -5.36
C TRP A 82 -15.87 -16.86 -5.69
N ASN A 83 -16.17 -15.98 -4.73
CA ASN A 83 -17.05 -14.83 -4.94
C ASN A 83 -16.52 -13.90 -6.04
N LYS A 84 -15.19 -13.70 -6.14
CA LYS A 84 -14.58 -12.93 -7.24
C LYS A 84 -14.78 -13.62 -8.60
N VAL A 85 -14.48 -14.91 -8.66
CA VAL A 85 -14.65 -15.72 -9.87
C VAL A 85 -16.11 -15.74 -10.30
N PHE A 86 -17.02 -15.82 -9.34
CA PHE A 86 -18.45 -15.83 -9.57
C PHE A 86 -18.94 -14.48 -10.10
N VAL A 87 -18.48 -13.34 -9.56
CA VAL A 87 -18.80 -12.01 -10.13
C VAL A 87 -18.35 -11.90 -11.59
N ILE A 88 -17.12 -12.32 -11.90
CA ILE A 88 -16.61 -12.32 -13.29
C ILE A 88 -17.48 -13.25 -14.17
N SER A 89 -17.82 -14.43 -13.66
CA SER A 89 -18.71 -15.37 -14.36
C SER A 89 -20.11 -14.78 -14.60
N CYS A 90 -20.66 -14.01 -13.65
CA CYS A 90 -21.94 -13.32 -13.82
C CYS A 90 -21.87 -12.27 -14.94
N VAL A 91 -20.80 -11.48 -15.00
CA VAL A 91 -20.58 -10.51 -16.09
C VAL A 91 -20.50 -11.21 -17.45
N ILE A 92 -19.82 -12.36 -17.53
CA ILE A 92 -19.78 -13.18 -18.74
C ILE A 92 -21.16 -13.77 -19.07
N ALA A 93 -21.91 -14.23 -18.08
CA ALA A 93 -23.27 -14.76 -18.30
C ALA A 93 -24.18 -13.68 -18.91
N VAL A 94 -24.14 -12.46 -18.35
CA VAL A 94 -24.91 -11.32 -18.87
C VAL A 94 -24.46 -10.92 -20.28
N SER A 95 -23.21 -11.16 -20.69
CA SER A 95 -22.76 -10.89 -22.07
C SER A 95 -23.18 -11.98 -23.07
N VAL A 96 -23.42 -13.21 -22.61
CA VAL A 96 -23.86 -14.35 -23.44
C VAL A 96 -25.36 -14.27 -23.76
N ASP A 97 -26.18 -13.73 -22.87
CA ASP A 97 -27.64 -13.71 -23.03
C ASP A 97 -28.14 -12.93 -24.27
N PRO A 98 -27.57 -11.76 -24.60
CA PRO A 98 -27.94 -11.05 -25.83
C PRO A 98 -27.57 -11.80 -27.12
N LEU A 99 -26.77 -12.88 -27.07
CA LEU A 99 -26.48 -13.69 -28.26
C LEU A 99 -27.74 -14.31 -28.86
N PHE A 100 -28.75 -14.59 -28.03
CA PHE A 100 -30.03 -15.11 -28.52
C PHE A 100 -30.80 -14.09 -29.37
N PHE A 101 -30.54 -12.79 -29.21
CA PHE A 101 -31.19 -11.74 -30.01
C PHE A 101 -30.70 -11.71 -31.47
N TYR A 102 -29.51 -12.26 -31.74
CA TYR A 102 -28.94 -12.34 -33.09
C TYR A 102 -29.36 -13.59 -33.88
N ILE A 103 -30.15 -14.48 -33.27
CA ILE A 103 -30.64 -15.73 -33.89
C ILE A 103 -31.52 -15.47 -35.12
N PRO A 104 -32.54 -14.60 -35.09
CA PRO A 104 -33.36 -14.35 -36.27
C PRO A 104 -32.55 -13.64 -37.34
N VAL A 105 -32.69 -14.07 -38.59
CA VAL A 105 -31.98 -13.56 -39.77
C VAL A 105 -32.98 -13.43 -40.92
N ILE A 106 -32.82 -12.41 -41.77
CA ILE A 106 -33.60 -12.28 -42.99
C ILE A 106 -32.87 -12.99 -44.13
N ASN A 107 -33.59 -13.85 -44.87
CA ASN A 107 -33.06 -14.46 -46.08
C ASN A 107 -33.34 -13.56 -47.29
N ASP A 108 -32.27 -13.15 -47.98
CA ASP A 108 -32.32 -12.23 -49.12
C ASP A 108 -32.99 -12.82 -50.37
N THR A 109 -32.95 -14.14 -50.55
CA THR A 109 -33.50 -14.78 -51.76
C THR A 109 -35.01 -14.90 -51.72
N ASP A 110 -35.54 -15.26 -50.55
CA ASP A 110 -36.93 -15.69 -50.38
C ASP A 110 -37.75 -14.64 -49.58
N ASN A 111 -37.11 -13.53 -49.18
CA ASN A 111 -37.69 -12.44 -48.38
C ASN A 111 -38.51 -12.97 -47.19
N CYS A 112 -37.89 -13.85 -46.41
CA CYS A 112 -38.52 -14.53 -45.28
C CYS A 112 -37.60 -14.56 -44.06
N LEU A 113 -38.18 -14.76 -42.88
CA LEU A 113 -37.44 -14.88 -41.63
C LEU A 113 -36.97 -16.32 -41.43
N GLU A 114 -35.68 -16.46 -41.12
CA GLU A 114 -35.00 -17.72 -40.79
C GLU A 114 -34.37 -17.60 -39.39
N LEU A 115 -34.13 -18.74 -38.73
CA LEU A 115 -33.38 -18.80 -37.47
C LEU A 115 -32.00 -19.41 -37.73
N ASP A 116 -30.93 -18.74 -37.30
CA ASP A 116 -29.57 -19.25 -37.44
C ASP A 116 -29.32 -20.40 -36.46
N ARG A 117 -29.46 -21.64 -36.96
CA ARG A 117 -29.27 -22.86 -36.16
C ARG A 117 -27.86 -23.00 -35.57
N LYS A 118 -26.82 -22.44 -36.22
CA LYS A 118 -25.46 -22.51 -35.68
C LYS A 118 -25.33 -21.61 -34.46
N LEU A 119 -25.90 -20.41 -34.53
CA LEU A 119 -25.89 -19.47 -33.42
C LEU A 119 -26.77 -19.93 -32.26
N GLU A 120 -27.94 -20.51 -32.55
CA GLU A 120 -28.82 -21.16 -31.55
C GLU A 120 -28.09 -22.19 -30.69
N ILE A 121 -27.39 -23.12 -31.34
CA ILE A 121 -26.64 -24.19 -30.65
C ILE A 121 -25.47 -23.56 -29.87
N THR A 122 -24.75 -22.63 -30.49
CA THR A 122 -23.58 -22.00 -29.87
C THR A 122 -23.97 -21.21 -28.61
N ALA A 123 -25.00 -20.36 -28.68
CA ALA A 123 -25.50 -19.58 -27.55
C ALA A 123 -26.02 -20.50 -26.43
N SER A 124 -26.73 -21.58 -26.78
CA SER A 124 -27.22 -22.57 -25.81
C SER A 124 -26.10 -23.27 -25.05
N VAL A 125 -25.03 -23.66 -25.75
CA VAL A 125 -23.84 -24.28 -25.15
C VAL A 125 -23.12 -23.30 -24.23
N LEU A 126 -22.89 -22.06 -24.68
CA LEU A 126 -22.25 -21.02 -23.86
C LEU A 126 -23.05 -20.73 -22.59
N ARG A 127 -24.37 -20.61 -22.70
CA ARG A 127 -25.27 -20.38 -21.57
C ARG A 127 -25.20 -21.52 -20.55
N PHE A 128 -25.26 -22.77 -21.01
CA PHE A 128 -25.11 -23.94 -20.16
C PHE A 128 -23.84 -23.90 -19.30
N PHE A 129 -22.69 -23.51 -19.88
CA PHE A 129 -21.45 -23.38 -19.12
C PHE A 129 -21.52 -22.30 -18.04
N THR A 130 -22.14 -21.15 -18.33
CA THR A 130 -22.31 -20.10 -17.32
C THR A 130 -23.28 -20.50 -16.21
N ASP A 131 -24.30 -21.29 -16.53
CA ASP A 131 -25.31 -21.76 -15.57
C ASP A 131 -24.71 -22.71 -14.53
N ILE A 132 -23.68 -23.50 -14.89
CA ILE A 132 -22.94 -24.36 -13.94
C ILE A 132 -22.37 -23.53 -12.78
N PHE A 133 -21.83 -22.33 -13.04
CA PHE A 133 -21.29 -21.47 -11.99
C PHE A 133 -22.39 -20.97 -11.04
N TYR A 134 -23.58 -20.65 -11.55
CA TYR A 134 -24.74 -20.30 -10.73
C TYR A 134 -25.20 -21.46 -9.84
N ILE A 135 -25.27 -22.68 -10.39
CA ILE A 135 -25.63 -23.88 -9.62
C ILE A 135 -24.63 -24.11 -8.48
N LEU A 136 -23.32 -24.04 -8.78
CA LEU A 136 -22.27 -24.19 -7.78
C LEU A 136 -22.36 -23.11 -6.69
N HIS A 137 -22.65 -21.87 -7.08
CA HIS A 137 -22.84 -20.77 -6.13
C HIS A 137 -24.04 -21.00 -5.20
N ILE A 138 -25.19 -21.44 -5.72
CA ILE A 138 -26.36 -21.81 -4.92
C ILE A 138 -25.99 -22.90 -3.90
N ILE A 139 -25.26 -23.93 -4.33
CA ILE A 139 -24.78 -25.00 -3.45
C ILE A 139 -23.89 -24.44 -2.33
N PHE A 140 -22.97 -23.53 -2.66
CA PHE A 140 -22.10 -22.92 -1.65
C PHE A 140 -22.85 -21.98 -0.70
N GLN A 141 -23.91 -21.29 -1.14
CA GLN A 141 -24.74 -20.45 -0.28
C GLN A 141 -25.46 -21.26 0.81
N PHE A 142 -25.98 -22.45 0.48
CA PHE A 142 -26.54 -23.38 1.48
C PHE A 142 -25.49 -23.95 2.46
N ARG A 143 -24.20 -23.82 2.14
CA ARG A 143 -23.08 -24.32 2.95
C ARG A 143 -22.30 -23.20 3.65
N THR A 144 -22.64 -21.94 3.40
CA THR A 144 -21.89 -20.80 3.94
C THR A 144 -22.52 -20.34 5.26
N GLY A 145 -21.72 -20.30 6.31
CA GLY A 145 -22.15 -19.74 7.59
C GLY A 145 -22.34 -18.23 7.49
N PHE A 146 -23.12 -17.65 8.40
CA PHE A 146 -23.29 -16.20 8.43
C PHE A 146 -22.92 -15.62 9.79
N ILE A 147 -22.45 -14.37 9.78
CA ILE A 147 -22.19 -13.61 11.00
C ILE A 147 -23.50 -12.97 11.46
N ALA A 148 -23.92 -13.23 12.70
CA ALA A 148 -25.16 -12.69 13.25
C ALA A 148 -25.12 -11.13 13.27
N PRO A 149 -26.15 -10.42 12.74
CA PRO A 149 -26.19 -8.95 12.71
C PRO A 149 -25.84 -8.24 14.04
N PRO A 150 -26.37 -8.64 15.22
CA PRO A 150 -26.04 -7.96 16.48
C PRO A 150 -24.58 -8.15 16.92
N SER A 151 -23.91 -9.21 16.45
CA SER A 151 -22.49 -9.45 16.76
C SER A 151 -21.51 -8.68 15.87
N ARG A 152 -22.00 -7.98 14.82
CA ARG A 152 -21.16 -7.14 13.94
C ARG A 152 -20.70 -5.84 14.61
N VAL A 153 -21.47 -5.34 15.58
CA VAL A 153 -21.22 -4.05 16.25
C VAL A 153 -20.08 -4.14 17.26
N PHE A 154 -19.85 -5.33 17.85
CA PHE A 154 -18.83 -5.55 18.89
C PHE A 154 -17.52 -6.17 18.36
N GLY A 155 -17.30 -6.22 17.05
CA GLY A 155 -16.08 -6.79 16.43
C GLY A 155 -15.90 -8.31 16.58
N ARG A 156 -16.66 -8.95 17.48
CA ARG A 156 -16.65 -10.40 17.75
C ARG A 156 -17.84 -11.06 17.04
N GLY A 157 -17.82 -11.05 15.72
CA GLY A 157 -18.86 -11.66 14.91
C GLY A 157 -19.02 -13.15 15.25
N VAL A 158 -20.16 -13.55 15.83
CA VAL A 158 -20.43 -14.97 16.12
C VAL A 158 -20.86 -15.64 14.82
N LEU A 159 -20.04 -16.59 14.34
CA LEU A 159 -20.31 -17.36 13.14
C LEU A 159 -21.38 -18.43 13.43
N VAL A 160 -22.57 -18.25 12.87
CA VAL A 160 -23.65 -19.24 12.95
C VAL A 160 -23.38 -20.36 11.95
N LYS A 161 -23.20 -21.57 12.48
CA LYS A 161 -22.91 -22.81 11.72
C LYS A 161 -24.08 -23.82 11.76
N ASP A 162 -25.30 -23.38 12.05
CA ASP A 162 -26.46 -24.27 12.01
C ASP A 162 -27.00 -24.38 10.57
N PRO A 163 -27.00 -25.57 9.93
CA PRO A 163 -27.52 -25.76 8.58
C PRO A 163 -28.97 -25.32 8.40
N SER A 164 -29.80 -25.50 9.43
CA SER A 164 -31.24 -25.17 9.35
C SER A 164 -31.45 -23.65 9.34
N ALA A 165 -30.72 -22.93 10.20
CA ALA A 165 -30.72 -21.48 10.23
C ALA A 165 -30.15 -20.85 8.95
N ILE A 166 -29.08 -21.44 8.39
CA ILE A 166 -28.48 -21.01 7.12
C ILE A 166 -29.50 -21.17 5.98
N ALA A 167 -30.12 -22.35 5.86
CA ALA A 167 -31.10 -22.62 4.81
C ALA A 167 -32.31 -21.68 4.90
N LYS A 168 -32.89 -21.50 6.10
CA LYS A 168 -34.04 -20.61 6.31
C LYS A 168 -33.72 -19.17 5.90
N ARG A 169 -32.54 -18.66 6.27
CA ARG A 169 -32.11 -17.32 5.91
C ARG A 169 -31.91 -17.16 4.41
N TYR A 170 -31.26 -18.12 3.76
CA TYR A 170 -30.99 -18.04 2.32
C TYR A 170 -32.29 -18.14 1.50
N ILE A 171 -33.18 -19.07 1.86
CA ILE A 171 -34.49 -19.26 1.20
C ILE A 171 -35.34 -17.99 1.27
N SER A 172 -35.33 -17.32 2.42
CA SER A 172 -36.11 -16.09 2.63
C SER A 172 -35.52 -14.83 1.98
N SER A 173 -34.30 -14.87 1.41
CA SER A 173 -33.61 -13.68 0.91
C SER A 173 -33.36 -13.73 -0.61
N TYR A 174 -32.34 -14.46 -1.04
CA TYR A 174 -31.85 -14.40 -2.43
C TYR A 174 -32.15 -15.65 -3.26
N PHE A 175 -32.61 -16.73 -2.62
CA PHE A 175 -32.80 -18.03 -3.25
C PHE A 175 -33.76 -18.00 -4.44
N LEU A 176 -34.88 -17.26 -4.35
CA LEU A 176 -35.83 -17.14 -5.45
C LEU A 176 -35.20 -16.49 -6.68
N ILE A 177 -34.42 -15.42 -6.47
CA ILE A 177 -33.72 -14.70 -7.54
C ILE A 177 -32.67 -15.61 -8.18
N ASP A 178 -31.92 -16.35 -7.36
CA ASP A 178 -30.91 -17.31 -7.83
C ASP A 178 -31.51 -18.44 -8.67
N ILE A 179 -32.67 -18.98 -8.28
CA ILE A 179 -33.40 -19.96 -9.08
C ILE A 179 -33.85 -19.35 -10.40
N LEU A 180 -34.54 -18.21 -10.37
CA LEU A 180 -35.06 -17.57 -11.58
C LEU A 180 -33.94 -17.23 -12.58
N ALA A 181 -32.76 -16.87 -12.07
CA ALA A 181 -31.58 -16.63 -12.89
C ALA A 181 -31.11 -17.91 -13.59
N VAL A 182 -31.05 -19.06 -12.92
CA VAL A 182 -30.41 -20.28 -13.45
C VAL A 182 -31.30 -21.19 -14.30
N LEU A 183 -32.61 -20.94 -14.37
CA LEU A 183 -33.53 -21.79 -15.14
C LEU A 183 -33.11 -21.89 -16.62
N PRO A 184 -33.04 -23.09 -17.22
CA PRO A 184 -32.59 -23.27 -18.60
C PRO A 184 -33.74 -23.11 -19.63
N LEU A 185 -34.60 -22.09 -19.47
CA LEU A 185 -35.79 -21.94 -20.31
C LEU A 185 -35.46 -21.70 -21.80
N PRO A 186 -34.50 -20.82 -22.19
CA PRO A 186 -34.10 -20.64 -23.58
C PRO A 186 -33.59 -21.92 -24.22
N GLN A 187 -32.79 -22.70 -23.49
CA GLN A 187 -32.23 -23.97 -23.98
C GLN A 187 -33.32 -25.01 -24.24
N VAL A 188 -34.32 -25.10 -23.36
CA VAL A 188 -35.47 -25.99 -23.55
C VAL A 188 -36.26 -25.60 -24.81
N VAL A 189 -36.52 -24.30 -24.99
CA VAL A 189 -37.27 -23.82 -26.17
C VAL A 189 -36.49 -24.09 -27.46
N VAL A 190 -35.21 -23.74 -27.51
CA VAL A 190 -34.37 -23.85 -28.72
C VAL A 190 -34.04 -25.29 -29.11
N LEU A 191 -33.77 -26.17 -28.14
CA LEU A 191 -33.30 -27.53 -28.41
C LEU A 191 -34.44 -28.55 -28.49
N ILE A 192 -35.55 -28.33 -27.77
CA ILE A 192 -36.62 -29.33 -27.63
C ILE A 192 -37.89 -28.89 -28.37
N ILE A 193 -38.30 -27.63 -28.22
CA ILE A 193 -39.60 -27.15 -28.72
C ILE A 193 -39.49 -26.73 -30.19
N ILE A 194 -38.62 -25.77 -30.51
CA ILE A 194 -38.46 -25.20 -31.87
C ILE A 194 -38.27 -26.29 -32.96
N PRO A 195 -37.42 -27.32 -32.78
CA PRO A 195 -37.21 -28.33 -33.82
C PRO A 195 -38.43 -29.20 -34.11
N LYS A 196 -39.44 -29.23 -33.21
CA LYS A 196 -40.67 -30.02 -33.36
C LYS A 196 -41.83 -29.23 -33.95
N LEU A 197 -41.67 -27.91 -34.11
CA LEU A 197 -42.73 -27.01 -34.58
C LEU A 197 -42.58 -26.74 -36.08
N LYS A 198 -43.72 -26.52 -36.75
CA LYS A 198 -43.82 -26.13 -38.16
C LYS A 198 -44.82 -24.99 -38.33
N GLY A 199 -44.66 -24.21 -39.39
CA GLY A 199 -45.64 -23.16 -39.76
C GLY A 199 -45.82 -22.09 -38.68
N SER A 200 -47.06 -21.71 -38.38
CA SER A 200 -47.39 -20.63 -37.44
C SER A 200 -46.95 -20.90 -36.00
N ALA A 201 -46.82 -22.17 -35.59
CA ALA A 201 -46.34 -22.50 -34.25
C ALA A 201 -44.86 -22.10 -34.04
N LEU A 202 -44.06 -22.07 -35.11
CA LEU A 202 -42.67 -21.58 -35.06
C LEU A 202 -42.61 -20.08 -34.74
N LEU A 203 -43.58 -19.31 -35.25
CA LEU A 203 -43.70 -17.87 -35.00
C LEU A 203 -44.00 -17.59 -33.52
N ASP A 204 -44.97 -18.31 -32.96
CA ASP A 204 -45.31 -18.18 -31.55
C ASP A 204 -44.13 -18.59 -30.65
N ALA A 205 -43.42 -19.65 -31.03
CA ALA A 205 -42.23 -20.10 -30.32
C ALA A 205 -41.07 -19.09 -30.36
N LYS A 206 -40.88 -18.36 -31.47
CA LYS A 206 -39.89 -17.28 -31.58
C LYS A 206 -40.19 -16.16 -30.58
N ASN A 207 -41.43 -15.68 -30.55
CA ASN A 207 -41.83 -14.58 -29.67
C ASN A 207 -41.74 -14.99 -28.19
N VAL A 208 -42.14 -16.23 -27.88
CA VAL A 208 -42.00 -16.83 -26.55
C VAL A 208 -40.53 -16.95 -26.15
N LEU A 209 -39.64 -17.38 -27.05
CA LEU A 209 -38.20 -17.45 -26.78
C LEU A 209 -37.63 -16.08 -26.40
N MET A 210 -37.94 -15.04 -27.18
CA MET A 210 -37.43 -13.69 -26.93
C MET A 210 -37.94 -13.13 -25.60
N PHE A 211 -39.23 -13.33 -25.30
CA PHE A 211 -39.80 -12.95 -24.01
C PHE A 211 -39.11 -13.68 -22.85
N ILE A 212 -38.87 -14.99 -22.98
CA ILE A 212 -38.17 -15.78 -21.97
C ILE A 212 -36.74 -15.23 -21.74
N VAL A 213 -35.99 -14.92 -22.81
CA VAL A 213 -34.62 -14.38 -22.68
C VAL A 213 -34.63 -13.06 -21.90
N ILE A 214 -35.54 -12.13 -22.23
CA ILE A 214 -35.68 -10.85 -21.52
C ILE A 214 -36.06 -11.06 -20.05
N CYS A 215 -37.06 -11.91 -19.78
CA CYS A 215 -37.50 -12.20 -18.41
C CYS A 215 -36.40 -12.83 -17.55
N GLN A 216 -35.54 -13.65 -18.14
CA GLN A 216 -34.42 -14.28 -17.41
C GLN A 216 -33.19 -13.40 -17.28
N TYR A 217 -33.02 -12.43 -18.18
CA TYR A 217 -31.93 -11.46 -18.11
C TYR A 217 -32.02 -10.60 -16.85
N VAL A 218 -33.24 -10.20 -16.44
CA VAL A 218 -33.46 -9.32 -15.27
C VAL A 218 -32.96 -9.94 -13.96
N PRO A 219 -33.35 -11.18 -13.56
CA PRO A 219 -32.80 -11.82 -12.35
C PRO A 219 -31.27 -11.95 -12.37
N ARG A 220 -30.66 -12.25 -13.52
CA ARG A 220 -29.19 -12.35 -13.67
C ARG A 220 -28.51 -11.01 -13.42
N LEU A 221 -29.06 -9.93 -13.95
CA LEU A 221 -28.56 -8.57 -13.73
C LEU A 221 -28.71 -8.14 -12.26
N VAL A 222 -29.89 -8.36 -11.66
CA VAL A 222 -30.17 -8.01 -10.26
C VAL A 222 -29.21 -8.75 -9.32
N ARG A 223 -28.83 -9.99 -9.64
CA ARG A 223 -27.93 -10.78 -8.80
C ARG A 223 -26.50 -10.22 -8.72
N ILE A 224 -26.04 -9.48 -9.74
CA ILE A 224 -24.72 -8.85 -9.74
C ILE A 224 -24.60 -7.81 -8.61
N ILE A 225 -25.67 -7.05 -8.31
CA ILE A 225 -25.65 -5.95 -7.33
C ILE A 225 -25.23 -6.40 -5.92
N PRO A 226 -25.93 -7.34 -5.24
CA PRO A 226 -25.56 -7.76 -3.89
C PRO A 226 -24.18 -8.43 -3.84
N LEU A 227 -23.77 -9.14 -4.90
CA LEU A 227 -22.46 -9.79 -4.99
C LEU A 227 -21.34 -8.77 -5.14
N TYR A 228 -21.56 -7.75 -5.96
CA TYR A 228 -20.63 -6.64 -6.12
C TYR A 228 -20.44 -5.90 -4.79
N LEU A 229 -21.54 -5.61 -4.07
CA LEU A 229 -21.50 -5.00 -2.75
C LEU A 229 -20.79 -5.89 -1.70
N GLU A 230 -21.01 -7.20 -1.75
CA GLU A 230 -20.35 -8.14 -0.85
C GLU A 230 -18.84 -8.16 -1.11
N VAL A 231 -18.42 -8.28 -2.37
CA VAL A 231 -16.99 -8.32 -2.74
C VAL A 231 -16.28 -7.00 -2.44
N THR A 232 -16.90 -5.85 -2.70
CA THR A 232 -16.31 -4.54 -2.35
C THR A 232 -16.16 -4.37 -0.83
N ARG A 233 -17.12 -4.85 -0.03
CA ARG A 233 -17.10 -4.72 1.43
C ARG A 233 -16.15 -5.68 2.14
N THR A 234 -16.05 -6.94 1.70
CA THR A 234 -15.22 -7.96 2.39
C THR A 234 -13.80 -8.06 1.87
N ALA A 235 -13.59 -7.72 0.60
CA ALA A 235 -12.31 -7.98 -0.04
C ALA A 235 -11.59 -6.69 -0.43
N GLY A 236 -12.25 -5.64 -0.93
CA GLY A 236 -11.52 -4.51 -1.54
C GLY A 236 -10.63 -4.91 -2.74
N ILE A 237 -10.60 -6.20 -3.12
CA ILE A 237 -9.59 -6.78 -4.02
C ILE A 237 -9.92 -6.61 -5.51
N ILE A 238 -11.19 -6.44 -5.91
CA ILE A 238 -11.46 -6.05 -7.32
C ILE A 238 -10.92 -4.64 -7.61
N THR A 239 -10.68 -3.85 -6.57
CA THR A 239 -10.04 -2.53 -6.59
C THR A 239 -8.69 -2.52 -5.86
N GLU A 240 -7.97 -3.66 -5.82
CA GLU A 240 -6.61 -3.74 -5.24
C GLU A 240 -5.69 -2.67 -5.85
N THR A 241 -5.93 -2.37 -7.13
CA THR A 241 -5.32 -1.25 -7.85
C THR A 241 -6.42 -0.36 -8.43
N ALA A 242 -6.19 0.95 -8.43
CA ALA A 242 -7.07 1.92 -9.08
C ALA A 242 -7.35 1.55 -10.55
N TRP A 243 -6.35 1.00 -11.25
CA TRP A 243 -6.46 0.55 -12.63
C TRP A 243 -7.40 -0.64 -12.82
N ALA A 244 -7.43 -1.61 -11.90
CA ALA A 244 -8.36 -2.73 -11.96
C ALA A 244 -9.82 -2.26 -11.81
N GLY A 245 -10.07 -1.33 -10.87
CA GLY A 245 -11.38 -0.68 -10.71
C GLY A 245 -11.81 0.08 -11.97
N ALA A 246 -10.88 0.81 -12.58
CA ALA A 246 -11.11 1.53 -13.82
C ALA A 246 -11.46 0.61 -14.99
N ALA A 247 -10.66 -0.45 -15.21
CA ALA A 247 -10.91 -1.43 -16.26
C ALA A 247 -12.25 -2.15 -16.07
N PHE A 248 -12.62 -2.49 -14.82
CA PHE A 248 -13.89 -3.14 -14.51
C PHE A 248 -15.09 -2.23 -14.83
N ASN A 249 -15.02 -0.96 -14.45
CA ASN A 249 -16.10 -0.01 -14.74
C ASN A 249 -16.23 0.28 -16.25
N LEU A 250 -15.11 0.33 -16.99
CA LEU A 250 -15.12 0.38 -18.46
C LEU A 250 -15.75 -0.88 -19.07
N LEU A 251 -15.43 -2.07 -18.54
CA LEU A 251 -16.02 -3.33 -18.99
C LEU A 251 -17.54 -3.35 -18.83
N LEU A 252 -18.07 -2.86 -17.70
CA LEU A 252 -19.51 -2.74 -17.48
C LEU A 252 -20.18 -1.79 -18.46
N TYR A 253 -19.51 -0.67 -18.79
CA TYR A 253 -19.99 0.26 -19.81
C TYR A 253 -20.02 -0.38 -21.21
N MET A 254 -18.97 -1.11 -21.59
CA MET A 254 -18.94 -1.85 -22.85
C MET A 254 -20.00 -2.97 -22.89
N LEU A 255 -20.27 -3.62 -21.75
CA LEU A 255 -21.33 -4.61 -21.65
C LEU A 255 -22.71 -3.99 -21.90
N ALA A 256 -23.00 -2.82 -21.33
CA ALA A 256 -24.24 -2.11 -21.58
C ALA A 256 -24.42 -1.76 -23.07
N SER A 257 -23.33 -1.34 -23.74
CA SER A 257 -23.31 -1.11 -25.19
C SER A 257 -23.65 -2.37 -25.99
N HIS A 258 -23.02 -3.51 -25.68
CA HIS A 258 -23.29 -4.79 -26.33
C HIS A 258 -24.76 -5.20 -26.21
N VAL A 259 -25.32 -5.09 -25.01
CA VAL A 259 -26.73 -5.43 -24.73
C VAL A 259 -27.66 -4.51 -25.51
N LEU A 260 -27.36 -3.21 -25.53
CA LEU A 260 -28.18 -2.24 -26.25
C LEU A 260 -28.13 -2.45 -27.77
N GLY A 261 -26.95 -2.72 -28.32
CA GLY A 261 -26.78 -3.06 -29.72
C GLY A 261 -27.53 -4.32 -30.14
N ALA A 262 -27.49 -5.36 -29.30
CA ALA A 262 -28.24 -6.59 -29.54
C ALA A 262 -29.76 -6.38 -29.47
N LEU A 263 -30.22 -5.54 -28.54
CA LEU A 263 -31.63 -5.16 -28.45
C LEU A 263 -32.06 -4.36 -29.69
N TRP A 264 -31.23 -3.44 -30.17
CA TRP A 264 -31.46 -2.70 -31.40
C TRP A 264 -31.58 -3.63 -32.62
N TYR A 265 -30.70 -4.63 -32.75
CA TYR A 265 -30.79 -5.65 -33.79
C TYR A 265 -32.12 -6.41 -33.76
N LEU A 266 -32.54 -6.87 -32.57
CA LEU A 266 -33.80 -7.59 -32.41
C LEU A 266 -35.00 -6.70 -32.77
N LEU A 267 -35.01 -5.46 -32.29
CA LEU A 267 -36.09 -4.51 -32.57
C LEU A 267 -36.15 -4.14 -34.07
N ALA A 268 -35.01 -4.12 -34.77
CA ALA A 268 -34.99 -3.94 -36.23
C ALA A 268 -35.71 -5.09 -36.95
N ILE A 269 -35.47 -6.33 -36.52
CA ILE A 269 -36.16 -7.50 -37.07
C ILE A 269 -37.66 -7.48 -36.76
N GLU A 270 -38.05 -7.14 -35.53
CA GLU A 270 -39.46 -7.02 -35.16
C GLU A 270 -40.16 -5.88 -35.93
N ARG A 271 -39.44 -4.78 -36.22
CA ARG A 271 -39.94 -3.69 -37.06
C ARG A 271 -40.18 -4.16 -38.49
N GLN A 272 -39.26 -4.94 -39.06
CA GLN A 272 -39.43 -5.56 -40.38
C GLN A 272 -40.61 -6.54 -40.41
N ASP A 273 -40.71 -7.43 -39.42
CA ASP A 273 -41.81 -8.40 -39.31
C ASP A 273 -43.17 -7.69 -39.22
N THR A 274 -43.24 -6.57 -38.51
CA THR A 274 -44.45 -5.72 -38.45
C THR A 274 -44.84 -5.17 -39.83
N CYS A 275 -43.86 -4.65 -40.59
CA CYS A 275 -44.10 -4.18 -41.95
C CYS A 275 -44.60 -5.31 -42.87
N TRP A 276 -43.93 -6.47 -42.81
CA TRP A 276 -44.30 -7.65 -43.60
C TRP A 276 -45.68 -8.18 -43.26
N ARG A 277 -46.06 -8.26 -41.98
CA ARG A 277 -47.42 -8.66 -41.58
C ARG A 277 -48.48 -7.66 -42.08
N TYR A 278 -48.18 -6.37 -42.01
CA TYR A 278 -49.08 -5.33 -42.54
C TYR A 278 -49.27 -5.47 -44.06
N ALA A 279 -48.19 -5.60 -44.81
CA ALA A 279 -48.23 -5.84 -46.26
C ALA A 279 -48.96 -7.15 -46.60
N CYS A 280 -48.71 -8.20 -45.82
CA CYS A 280 -49.33 -9.50 -46.01
C CYS A 280 -50.84 -9.47 -45.79
N SER A 281 -51.30 -8.73 -44.79
CA SER A 281 -52.73 -8.55 -44.51
C SER A 281 -53.47 -7.88 -45.66
N LYS A 282 -52.82 -6.95 -46.38
CA LYS A 282 -53.40 -6.27 -47.55
C LYS A 282 -53.46 -7.17 -48.78
N ASN A 283 -52.44 -8.00 -48.99
CA ASN A 283 -52.31 -8.87 -50.17
C ASN A 283 -52.85 -10.29 -49.99
N LYS A 284 -53.52 -10.58 -48.85
CA LYS A 284 -54.12 -11.88 -48.52
C LYS A 284 -53.14 -13.06 -48.59
N CYS A 285 -51.88 -12.87 -48.16
CA CYS A 285 -50.96 -14.01 -48.01
C CYS A 285 -51.16 -14.77 -46.70
N THR A 286 -50.57 -15.97 -46.63
CA THR A 286 -50.58 -16.80 -45.43
C THR A 286 -49.43 -16.37 -44.52
N ALA A 287 -49.66 -16.17 -43.22
CA ALA A 287 -48.61 -15.75 -42.29
C ALA A 287 -47.41 -16.72 -42.25
N THR A 288 -47.62 -17.98 -42.62
CA THR A 288 -46.58 -19.01 -42.76
C THR A 288 -45.61 -18.76 -43.91
N SER A 289 -45.99 -18.00 -44.94
CA SER A 289 -45.10 -17.71 -46.08
C SER A 289 -44.03 -16.65 -45.75
N LEU A 290 -44.19 -15.90 -44.66
CA LEU A 290 -43.19 -14.94 -44.16
C LEU A 290 -41.98 -15.64 -43.50
N TYR A 291 -42.01 -16.96 -43.36
CA TYR A 291 -40.99 -17.78 -42.69
C TYR A 291 -40.45 -18.85 -43.64
N CYS A 292 -39.13 -19.00 -43.72
CA CYS A 292 -38.49 -19.83 -44.75
C CYS A 292 -38.72 -21.35 -44.62
N GLY A 293 -39.43 -21.80 -43.58
CA GLY A 293 -39.75 -23.21 -43.30
C GLY A 293 -41.22 -23.61 -43.51
N GLY A 294 -42.06 -22.75 -44.08
CA GLY A 294 -43.48 -23.03 -44.34
C GLY A 294 -43.72 -23.95 -45.55
N GLU A 295 -44.82 -24.73 -45.52
CA GLU A 295 -45.20 -25.67 -46.60
C GLU A 295 -45.58 -24.95 -47.92
N ASN A 296 -46.00 -23.68 -47.84
CA ASN A 296 -46.33 -22.84 -48.98
C ASN A 296 -45.23 -21.80 -49.23
N LYS A 297 -44.31 -22.09 -50.15
CA LYS A 297 -43.39 -21.09 -50.72
C LYS A 297 -44.17 -20.15 -51.64
N GLY A 298 -44.87 -19.17 -51.07
CA GLY A 298 -45.44 -18.07 -51.82
C GLY A 298 -44.34 -17.17 -52.37
N ASN A 299 -44.55 -16.54 -53.53
CA ASN A 299 -43.62 -15.53 -54.02
C ASN A 299 -43.75 -14.26 -53.17
N ASN A 300 -42.73 -13.96 -52.36
CA ASN A 300 -42.68 -12.85 -51.42
C ASN A 300 -42.14 -11.54 -52.05
N ASP A 301 -41.93 -11.49 -53.37
CA ASP A 301 -41.39 -10.32 -54.08
C ASP A 301 -42.17 -9.02 -53.81
N PHE A 302 -43.48 -9.12 -53.54
CA PHE A 302 -44.31 -7.96 -53.20
C PHE A 302 -43.88 -7.26 -51.89
N LEU A 303 -43.18 -7.96 -50.99
CA LEU A 303 -42.69 -7.40 -49.73
C LEU A 303 -41.60 -6.35 -49.96
N LEU A 304 -40.79 -6.49 -51.01
CA LEU A 304 -39.76 -5.52 -51.37
C LEU A 304 -40.38 -4.17 -51.79
N ALA A 305 -41.52 -4.22 -52.48
CA ALA A 305 -42.26 -3.02 -52.88
C ALA A 305 -43.02 -2.39 -51.70
N ALA A 306 -43.58 -3.22 -50.80
CA ALA A 306 -44.36 -2.74 -49.67
C ALA A 306 -43.50 -2.25 -48.48
N CYS A 307 -42.29 -2.80 -48.33
CA CYS A 307 -41.37 -2.53 -47.23
C CYS A 307 -39.95 -2.20 -47.77
N PRO A 308 -39.79 -1.09 -48.52
CA PRO A 308 -38.52 -0.75 -49.13
C PRO A 308 -37.49 -0.31 -48.07
N VAL A 309 -36.35 -0.98 -48.03
CA VAL A 309 -35.24 -0.69 -47.10
C VAL A 309 -34.32 0.42 -47.67
N SER A 310 -34.89 1.41 -48.35
CA SER A 310 -34.18 2.50 -49.04
C SER A 310 -34.65 3.87 -48.54
N VAL A 311 -33.69 4.76 -48.27
CA VAL A 311 -33.94 6.15 -47.81
C VAL A 311 -34.69 6.97 -48.87
N ALA A 312 -34.58 6.61 -50.15
CA ALA A 312 -35.18 7.37 -51.27
C ALA A 312 -36.69 7.13 -51.46
N ASN A 313 -37.24 6.03 -50.92
CA ASN A 313 -38.65 5.62 -51.09
C ASN A 313 -39.37 5.48 -49.73
N ALA A 314 -39.16 6.43 -48.81
CA ALA A 314 -39.72 6.41 -47.45
C ALA A 314 -41.26 6.55 -47.37
N SER A 315 -41.96 6.62 -48.51
CA SER A 315 -43.40 6.88 -48.55
C SER A 315 -44.29 5.69 -48.16
N ALA A 316 -43.75 4.45 -48.14
CA ALA A 316 -44.54 3.25 -47.85
C ALA A 316 -44.49 2.82 -46.37
N PHE A 317 -43.30 2.82 -45.75
CA PHE A 317 -43.11 2.49 -44.34
C PHE A 317 -41.80 3.08 -43.82
N ASP A 318 -41.87 3.81 -42.71
CA ASP A 318 -40.69 4.44 -42.09
C ASP A 318 -40.09 3.52 -41.01
N PHE A 319 -38.82 3.18 -41.20
CA PHE A 319 -38.04 2.33 -40.31
C PHE A 319 -37.23 3.11 -39.26
N GLY A 320 -37.11 4.44 -39.41
CA GLY A 320 -36.38 5.32 -38.50
C GLY A 320 -35.01 4.78 -38.10
N ILE A 321 -34.75 4.68 -36.79
CA ILE A 321 -33.43 4.27 -36.24
C ILE A 321 -33.01 2.84 -36.63
N TYR A 322 -33.92 2.02 -37.15
CA TYR A 322 -33.65 0.63 -37.52
C TYR A 322 -33.18 0.47 -38.96
N ILE A 323 -33.26 1.52 -39.80
CA ILE A 323 -32.94 1.44 -41.23
C ILE A 323 -31.51 0.93 -41.47
N PHE A 324 -30.54 1.43 -40.71
CA PHE A 324 -29.14 1.05 -40.86
C PHE A 324 -28.86 -0.40 -40.48
N ALA A 325 -29.61 -0.96 -39.53
CA ALA A 325 -29.52 -2.37 -39.21
C ALA A 325 -30.03 -3.24 -40.36
N LEU A 326 -31.20 -2.86 -40.90
CA LEU A 326 -31.84 -3.61 -41.99
C LEU A 326 -30.99 -3.62 -43.26
N GLN A 327 -30.29 -2.53 -43.57
CA GLN A 327 -29.40 -2.42 -44.74
C GLN A 327 -28.10 -3.21 -44.59
N ASN A 328 -27.46 -3.17 -43.41
CA ASN A 328 -26.06 -3.57 -43.29
C ASN A 328 -25.84 -4.88 -42.54
N VAL A 329 -26.76 -5.30 -41.66
CA VAL A 329 -26.44 -6.33 -40.66
C VAL A 329 -27.48 -7.45 -40.52
N VAL A 330 -28.76 -7.17 -40.73
CA VAL A 330 -29.83 -8.15 -40.52
C VAL A 330 -29.78 -9.30 -41.53
N GLN A 331 -29.26 -9.04 -42.73
CA GLN A 331 -29.09 -10.01 -43.82
C GLN A 331 -27.79 -10.83 -43.73
N SER A 332 -26.74 -10.32 -43.06
CA SER A 332 -25.47 -11.02 -42.94
C SER A 332 -25.64 -12.34 -42.18
N ARG A 333 -24.89 -13.39 -42.53
CA ARG A 333 -24.77 -14.62 -41.72
C ARG A 333 -23.49 -14.66 -40.90
N ASN A 334 -22.61 -13.66 -41.03
CA ASN A 334 -21.38 -13.59 -40.27
C ASN A 334 -21.65 -13.00 -38.88
N PHE A 335 -21.65 -13.86 -37.85
CA PHE A 335 -21.92 -13.44 -36.48
C PHE A 335 -20.96 -12.35 -35.97
N LEU A 336 -19.68 -12.37 -36.35
CA LEU A 336 -18.73 -11.37 -35.87
C LEU A 336 -19.02 -9.98 -36.44
N GLU A 337 -19.41 -9.90 -37.71
CA GLU A 337 -19.85 -8.64 -38.32
C GLU A 337 -21.09 -8.11 -37.61
N LYS A 338 -22.08 -8.97 -37.31
CA LYS A 338 -23.26 -8.59 -36.54
C LYS A 338 -22.90 -8.02 -35.18
N LEU A 339 -22.10 -8.77 -34.44
CA LEU A 339 -21.69 -8.43 -33.09
C LEU A 339 -20.97 -7.08 -33.06
N PHE A 340 -19.93 -6.89 -33.87
CA PHE A 340 -19.13 -5.67 -33.85
C PHE A 340 -19.90 -4.46 -34.37
N TYR A 341 -20.73 -4.61 -35.40
CA TYR A 341 -21.51 -3.50 -35.95
C TYR A 341 -22.58 -3.03 -34.96
N CYS A 342 -23.30 -3.96 -34.32
CA CYS A 342 -24.30 -3.62 -33.32
C CYS A 342 -23.66 -3.10 -32.02
N PHE A 343 -22.53 -3.66 -31.60
CA PHE A 343 -21.73 -3.13 -30.48
C PHE A 343 -21.24 -1.70 -30.76
N TRP A 344 -20.77 -1.42 -31.98
CA TRP A 344 -20.38 -0.08 -32.40
C TRP A 344 -21.56 0.90 -32.29
N TRP A 345 -22.72 0.52 -32.83
CA TRP A 345 -23.94 1.34 -32.74
C TRP A 345 -24.34 1.62 -31.28
N GLY A 346 -24.29 0.60 -30.42
CA GLY A 346 -24.57 0.74 -28.99
C GLY A 346 -23.57 1.69 -28.30
N LEU A 347 -22.29 1.60 -28.64
CA LEU A 347 -21.22 2.39 -28.03
C LEU A 347 -21.34 3.85 -28.43
N GLN A 348 -21.58 4.10 -29.72
CA GLN A 348 -21.80 5.42 -30.29
C GLN A 348 -22.96 6.13 -29.59
N ASN A 349 -24.10 5.45 -29.43
CA ASN A 349 -25.29 6.05 -28.82
C ASN A 349 -25.21 6.17 -27.30
N LEU A 350 -24.60 5.22 -26.59
CA LEU A 350 -24.38 5.40 -25.14
C LEU A 350 -23.38 6.51 -24.82
N SER A 351 -22.39 6.75 -25.70
CA SER A 351 -21.38 7.77 -25.44
C SER A 351 -21.92 9.21 -25.46
N SER A 352 -23.11 9.42 -26.02
CA SER A 352 -23.71 10.75 -26.29
C SER A 352 -22.89 11.65 -27.24
N LEU A 353 -21.60 11.38 -27.47
CA LEU A 353 -20.69 12.15 -28.31
C LEU A 353 -20.83 11.88 -29.82
N GLY A 354 -21.61 10.86 -30.19
CA GLY A 354 -21.87 10.50 -31.59
C GLY A 354 -23.32 10.11 -31.87
N GLN A 355 -24.27 10.48 -31.02
CA GLN A 355 -25.68 10.14 -31.21
C GLN A 355 -26.22 10.73 -32.52
N ASN A 356 -26.82 9.87 -33.34
CA ASN A 356 -27.47 10.23 -34.61
C ASN A 356 -28.80 9.48 -34.75
N LEU A 357 -29.60 9.49 -33.67
CA LEU A 357 -30.90 8.82 -33.62
C LEU A 357 -31.94 9.63 -34.40
N GLU A 358 -32.27 9.18 -35.60
CA GLU A 358 -33.36 9.71 -36.42
C GLU A 358 -34.58 8.81 -36.29
N THR A 359 -35.58 9.24 -35.51
CA THR A 359 -36.75 8.41 -35.19
C THR A 359 -37.91 8.61 -36.16
N SER A 360 -38.65 7.53 -36.45
CA SER A 360 -39.98 7.64 -37.08
C SER A 360 -41.05 8.16 -36.11
N THR A 361 -42.29 8.32 -36.57
CA THR A 361 -43.45 8.68 -35.72
C THR A 361 -43.95 7.53 -34.83
N TYR A 362 -43.28 6.38 -34.84
CA TYR A 362 -43.68 5.21 -34.06
C TYR A 362 -43.38 5.37 -32.57
N THR A 363 -44.42 5.32 -31.73
CA THR A 363 -44.33 5.60 -30.29
C THR A 363 -43.29 4.77 -29.54
N TRP A 364 -43.20 3.46 -29.82
CA TRP A 364 -42.26 2.57 -29.12
C TRP A 364 -40.81 2.81 -29.51
N GLU A 365 -40.56 3.25 -30.75
CA GLU A 365 -39.22 3.66 -31.20
C GLU A 365 -38.79 4.94 -30.50
N ILE A 366 -39.68 5.94 -30.42
CA ILE A 366 -39.41 7.20 -29.70
C ILE A 366 -39.10 6.89 -28.23
N LEU A 367 -39.89 6.03 -27.57
CA LEU A 367 -39.65 5.65 -26.19
C LEU A 367 -38.29 4.95 -26.02
N PHE A 368 -37.92 4.07 -26.95
CA PHE A 368 -36.62 3.40 -26.94
C PHE A 368 -35.46 4.39 -27.16
N ALA A 369 -35.59 5.32 -28.10
CA ALA A 369 -34.60 6.36 -28.35
C ALA A 369 -34.41 7.27 -27.13
N VAL A 370 -35.50 7.71 -26.49
CA VAL A 370 -35.46 8.48 -25.23
C VAL A 370 -34.75 7.70 -24.12
N PHE A 371 -35.06 6.40 -23.98
CA PHE A 371 -34.37 5.53 -23.03
C PHE A 371 -32.87 5.43 -23.31
N VAL A 372 -32.46 5.28 -24.57
CA VAL A 372 -31.05 5.24 -24.98
C VAL A 372 -30.34 6.56 -24.66
N SER A 373 -30.95 7.69 -24.97
CA SER A 373 -30.36 9.01 -24.69
C SER A 373 -30.19 9.27 -23.19
N ILE A 374 -31.21 8.97 -22.36
CA ILE A 374 -31.14 9.16 -20.91
C ILE A 374 -30.13 8.20 -20.27
N SER A 375 -30.20 6.92 -20.62
CA SER A 375 -29.29 5.90 -20.08
C SER A 375 -27.84 6.15 -20.52
N GLY A 376 -27.62 6.58 -21.77
CA GLY A 376 -26.30 6.97 -22.28
C GLY A 376 -25.69 8.11 -21.48
N LEU A 377 -26.44 9.20 -21.27
CA LEU A 377 -25.98 10.34 -20.47
C LEU A 377 -25.57 9.93 -19.05
N VAL A 378 -26.42 9.16 -18.37
CA VAL A 378 -26.17 8.69 -16.99
C VAL A 378 -24.97 7.75 -16.93
N LEU A 379 -24.91 6.74 -17.81
CA LEU A 379 -23.83 5.75 -17.82
C LEU A 379 -22.48 6.38 -18.19
N PHE A 380 -22.45 7.32 -19.13
CA PHE A 380 -21.24 8.02 -19.52
C PHE A 380 -20.74 8.96 -18.41
N ALA A 381 -21.65 9.68 -17.73
CA ALA A 381 -21.30 10.49 -16.56
C ALA A 381 -20.75 9.64 -15.41
N LEU A 382 -21.36 8.47 -15.12
CA LEU A 382 -20.87 7.52 -14.12
C LEU A 382 -19.50 6.94 -14.52
N LEU A 383 -19.28 6.66 -15.81
CA LEU A 383 -17.98 6.21 -16.31
C LEU A 383 -16.89 7.24 -15.99
N ILE A 384 -17.09 8.50 -16.39
CA ILE A 384 -16.13 9.57 -16.16
C ILE A 384 -15.91 9.82 -14.66
N GLY A 385 -16.98 9.95 -13.88
CA GLY A 385 -16.88 10.22 -12.43
C GLY A 385 -16.15 9.11 -11.66
N ASN A 386 -16.44 7.84 -11.98
CA ASN A 386 -15.74 6.71 -11.37
C ASN A 386 -14.28 6.64 -11.85
N MET A 387 -14.00 6.83 -13.14
CA MET A 387 -12.63 6.87 -13.67
C MET A 387 -11.81 7.95 -12.94
N GLN A 388 -12.37 9.15 -12.79
CA GLN A 388 -11.70 10.26 -12.11
C GLN A 388 -11.40 9.91 -10.66
N THR A 389 -12.35 9.34 -9.93
CA THR A 389 -12.16 8.94 -8.52
C THR A 389 -11.03 7.91 -8.38
N TYR A 390 -10.99 6.89 -9.25
CA TYR A 390 -9.93 5.88 -9.20
C TYR A 390 -8.55 6.48 -9.53
N LEU A 391 -8.44 7.27 -10.59
CA LEU A 391 -7.18 7.92 -10.96
C LEU A 391 -6.70 8.89 -9.87
N GLN A 392 -7.61 9.68 -9.28
CA GLN A 392 -7.29 10.62 -8.21
C GLN A 392 -6.79 9.92 -6.95
N SER A 393 -7.36 8.77 -6.57
CA SER A 393 -6.93 8.05 -5.35
C SER A 393 -5.44 7.68 -5.35
N THR A 394 -4.84 7.44 -6.53
CA THR A 394 -3.40 7.18 -6.66
C THR A 394 -2.58 8.47 -6.56
N THR A 395 -3.12 9.59 -7.02
CA THR A 395 -2.43 10.88 -7.02
C THR A 395 -2.56 11.66 -5.71
N VAL A 396 -3.53 11.35 -4.84
CA VAL A 396 -3.79 12.09 -3.59
C VAL A 396 -2.51 12.30 -2.77
N ARG A 397 -1.74 11.25 -2.51
CA ARG A 397 -0.53 11.33 -1.69
C ARG A 397 0.59 12.16 -2.34
N ILE A 398 0.71 12.08 -3.67
CA ILE A 398 1.68 12.87 -4.44
C ILE A 398 1.24 14.34 -4.47
N GLU A 399 -0.05 14.59 -4.63
CA GLU A 399 -0.59 15.94 -4.70
C GLU A 399 -0.56 16.63 -3.34
N GLU A 400 -0.84 15.92 -2.24
CA GLU A 400 -0.65 16.42 -0.87
C GLU A 400 0.80 16.86 -0.64
N MET A 401 1.77 16.06 -1.07
CA MET A 401 3.18 16.44 -1.01
C MET A 401 3.50 17.66 -1.89
N ARG A 402 2.94 17.74 -3.11
CA ARG A 402 3.13 18.88 -4.00
C ARG A 402 2.55 20.18 -3.44
N VAL A 403 1.35 20.11 -2.86
CA VAL A 403 0.68 21.24 -2.20
C VAL A 403 1.52 21.69 -1.01
N ARG A 404 1.89 20.76 -0.10
CA ARG A 404 2.75 21.07 1.05
C ARG A 404 4.07 21.72 0.63
N ARG A 405 4.74 21.20 -0.41
CA ARG A 405 5.97 21.79 -0.93
C ARG A 405 5.76 23.20 -1.44
N ARG A 406 4.68 23.45 -2.20
CA ARG A 406 4.35 24.78 -2.72
C ARG A 406 4.09 25.77 -1.58
N ASP A 407 3.34 25.36 -0.57
CA ASP A 407 3.02 26.18 0.59
C ASP A 407 4.29 26.54 1.38
N THR A 408 5.20 25.58 1.59
CA THR A 408 6.49 25.83 2.23
C THR A 408 7.34 26.81 1.42
N GLU A 409 7.46 26.66 0.09
CA GLU A 409 8.20 27.61 -0.76
C GLU A 409 7.58 29.02 -0.73
N GLN A 410 6.25 29.11 -0.78
CA GLN A 410 5.55 30.38 -0.70
C GLN A 410 5.76 31.04 0.67
N TRP A 411 5.71 30.27 1.75
CA TRP A 411 6.01 30.76 3.09
C TRP A 411 7.47 31.24 3.23
N MET A 412 8.44 30.49 2.70
CA MET A 412 9.87 30.85 2.72
C MET A 412 10.17 32.11 1.88
N SER A 413 9.49 32.28 0.76
CA SER A 413 9.64 33.46 -0.10
C SER A 413 9.01 34.70 0.53
N HIS A 414 7.81 34.58 1.09
CA HIS A 414 7.12 35.68 1.78
C HIS A 414 7.90 36.19 3.00
N ARG A 415 8.63 35.31 3.70
CA ARG A 415 9.50 35.67 4.82
C ARG A 415 10.91 36.11 4.43
N LEU A 416 11.22 36.16 3.12
CA LEU A 416 12.53 36.57 2.60
C LEU A 416 13.70 35.78 3.22
N LEU A 417 13.52 34.48 3.45
CA LEU A 417 14.57 33.66 4.05
C LEU A 417 15.82 33.60 3.15
N PRO A 418 17.04 33.58 3.72
CA PRO A 418 18.28 33.38 2.96
C PRO A 418 18.28 32.02 2.23
N GLU A 419 18.95 31.95 1.07
CA GLU A 419 18.94 30.73 0.24
C GLU A 419 19.57 29.53 0.96
N THR A 420 20.58 29.77 1.80
CA THR A 420 21.20 28.72 2.63
C THR A 420 20.20 28.08 3.60
N LEU A 421 19.29 28.87 4.18
CA LEU A 421 18.24 28.37 5.07
C LEU A 421 17.15 27.65 4.28
N ARG A 422 16.78 28.17 3.10
CA ARG A 422 15.81 27.53 2.20
C ARG A 422 16.27 26.16 1.74
N GLU A 423 17.54 26.03 1.34
CA GLU A 423 18.11 24.75 0.97
C GLU A 423 18.07 23.75 2.13
N ARG A 424 18.37 24.18 3.35
CA ARG A 424 18.27 23.32 4.54
C ARG A 424 16.83 22.85 4.79
N ILE A 425 15.85 23.75 4.68
CA ILE A 425 14.43 23.40 4.83
C ILE A 425 13.99 22.42 3.73
N ARG A 426 14.40 22.64 2.47
CA ARG A 426 14.10 21.73 1.34
C ARG A 426 14.67 20.33 1.58
N ARG A 427 15.92 20.23 2.02
CA ARG A 427 16.55 18.94 2.36
C ARG A 427 15.82 18.24 3.51
N HIS A 428 15.44 18.98 4.54
CA HIS A 428 14.69 18.43 5.67
C HIS A 428 13.33 17.85 5.26
N GLU A 429 12.52 18.61 4.52
CA GLU A 429 11.22 18.13 4.04
C GLU A 429 11.37 16.94 3.07
N GLN A 430 12.41 16.94 2.23
CA GLN A 430 12.70 15.82 1.33
C GLN A 430 13.10 14.54 2.09
N TYR A 431 13.96 14.64 3.09
CA TYR A 431 14.37 13.50 3.92
C TYR A 431 13.19 12.95 4.72
N ARG A 432 12.43 13.84 5.40
CA ARG A 432 11.22 13.47 6.13
C ARG A 432 10.22 12.74 5.25
N TRP A 433 10.05 13.17 4.00
CA TRP A 433 9.18 12.49 3.04
C TRP A 433 9.68 11.10 2.65
N GLN A 434 10.98 10.92 2.44
CA GLN A 434 11.54 9.60 2.10
C GLN A 434 11.34 8.59 3.22
N GLU A 435 11.49 9.02 4.47
CA GLU A 435 11.41 8.13 5.64
C GLU A 435 9.96 7.85 6.07
N THR A 436 9.15 8.90 6.28
CA THR A 436 7.77 8.76 6.77
C THR A 436 6.74 8.52 5.67
N ARG A 437 7.12 8.74 4.39
CA ARG A 437 6.20 8.83 3.24
C ARG A 437 5.04 9.82 3.47
N GLY A 438 5.21 10.81 4.34
CA GLY A 438 4.14 11.77 4.68
C GLY A 438 3.12 11.27 5.71
N VAL A 439 3.42 10.18 6.41
CA VAL A 439 2.63 9.80 7.59
C VAL A 439 3.00 10.71 8.74
N ASP A 440 1.98 11.29 9.39
CA ASP A 440 2.15 12.01 10.64
C ASP A 440 2.14 11.01 11.81
N GLU A 441 3.33 10.64 12.28
CA GLU A 441 3.52 9.64 13.33
C GLU A 441 2.85 10.03 14.65
N GLU A 442 2.90 11.31 15.03
CA GLU A 442 2.25 11.77 16.25
C GLU A 442 0.73 11.63 16.17
N ASN A 443 0.13 12.08 15.06
CA ASN A 443 -1.32 11.98 14.88
C ASN A 443 -1.78 10.52 14.81
N LEU A 444 -1.00 9.65 14.13
CA LEU A 444 -1.25 8.21 14.10
C LEU A 444 -1.26 7.61 15.51
N LEU A 445 -0.25 7.91 16.33
CA LEU A 445 -0.13 7.40 17.69
C LEU A 445 -1.21 7.98 18.63
N ARG A 446 -1.65 9.23 18.42
CA ARG A 446 -2.74 9.86 19.19
C ARG A 446 -4.10 9.20 18.97
N ASN A 447 -4.34 8.64 17.79
CA ASN A 447 -5.58 7.95 17.45
C ASN A 447 -5.66 6.53 18.04
N LEU A 448 -4.57 6.00 18.60
CA LEU A 448 -4.54 4.69 19.24
C LEU A 448 -4.91 4.76 20.73
N PRO A 449 -5.55 3.70 21.27
CA PRO A 449 -5.67 3.47 22.70
C PRO A 449 -4.32 3.59 23.44
N LYS A 450 -4.36 4.05 24.70
CA LYS A 450 -3.15 4.36 25.49
C LYS A 450 -2.24 3.15 25.71
N ASP A 451 -2.81 1.96 25.86
CA ASP A 451 -2.11 0.68 25.98
C ASP A 451 -1.32 0.36 24.71
N LEU A 452 -1.95 0.37 23.54
CA LEU A 452 -1.27 0.11 22.26
C LEU A 452 -0.18 1.14 21.96
N ARG A 453 -0.44 2.42 22.25
CA ARG A 453 0.57 3.48 22.08
C ARG A 453 1.81 3.21 22.94
N ARG A 454 1.62 2.78 24.20
CA ARG A 454 2.72 2.44 25.11
C ARG A 454 3.52 1.26 24.62
N ASP A 455 2.86 0.19 24.18
CA ASP A 455 3.54 -1.01 23.68
C ASP A 455 4.38 -0.70 22.43
N ILE A 456 3.85 0.11 21.50
CA ILE A 456 4.59 0.55 20.31
C ILE A 456 5.81 1.39 20.72
N LYS A 457 5.61 2.40 21.59
CA LYS A 457 6.72 3.23 22.06
C LYS A 457 7.78 2.36 22.74
N ARG A 458 7.42 1.52 23.72
CA ARG A 458 8.34 0.60 24.41
C ARG A 458 9.13 -0.25 23.42
N HIS A 459 8.48 -0.83 22.40
CA HIS A 459 9.16 -1.63 21.39
C HIS A 459 10.23 -0.84 20.62
N LEU A 460 9.96 0.43 20.29
CA LEU A 460 10.88 1.28 19.53
C LEU A 460 12.04 1.82 20.37
N CYS A 461 11.81 2.22 21.63
CA CYS A 461 12.81 2.92 22.45
C CYS A 461 13.55 2.06 23.47
N LEU A 462 12.99 0.93 23.92
CA LEU A 462 13.55 0.20 25.08
C LEU A 462 15.01 -0.20 24.85
N SER A 463 15.33 -0.70 23.66
CA SER A 463 16.70 -1.13 23.33
C SER A 463 17.72 0.02 23.34
N LEU A 464 17.29 1.26 23.09
CA LEU A 464 18.15 2.43 23.19
C LEU A 464 18.36 2.86 24.64
N LEU A 465 17.28 2.93 25.42
CA LEU A 465 17.37 3.35 26.82
C LEU A 465 18.25 2.38 27.62
N MET A 466 18.12 1.07 27.37
CA MET A 466 18.94 0.05 28.02
C MET A 466 20.43 0.15 27.73
N ARG A 467 20.86 0.89 26.69
CA ARG A 467 22.28 1.16 26.45
C ARG A 467 22.86 2.20 27.41
N VAL A 468 22.02 3.02 28.03
CA VAL A 468 22.46 3.94 29.07
C VAL A 468 22.56 3.15 30.38
N PRO A 469 23.77 2.95 30.92
CA PRO A 469 23.98 2.06 32.08
C PRO A 469 23.24 2.50 33.35
N MET A 470 22.87 3.78 33.43
CA MET A 470 22.04 4.32 34.50
C MET A 470 20.60 3.83 34.42
N PHE A 471 20.06 3.68 33.20
CA PHE A 471 18.69 3.26 32.94
C PHE A 471 18.53 1.74 32.97
N GLU A 472 19.60 0.99 32.67
CA GLU A 472 19.63 -0.48 32.81
C GLU A 472 19.26 -0.96 34.24
N GLN A 473 19.59 -0.16 35.25
CA GLN A 473 19.34 -0.47 36.66
C GLN A 473 18.00 0.07 37.18
N MET A 474 17.16 0.65 36.30
CA MET A 474 15.85 1.19 36.69
C MET A 474 14.77 0.12 36.68
N ASP A 475 13.78 0.27 37.57
CA ASP A 475 12.59 -0.56 37.57
C ASP A 475 11.83 -0.42 36.23
N ASP A 476 11.26 -1.52 35.76
CA ASP A 476 10.50 -1.59 34.49
C ASP A 476 9.40 -0.50 34.40
N GLN A 477 8.77 -0.13 35.51
CA GLN A 477 7.75 0.91 35.57
C GLN A 477 8.28 2.31 35.23
N LEU A 478 9.51 2.62 35.67
CA LEU A 478 10.16 3.90 35.35
C LEU A 478 10.67 3.89 33.92
N MET A 479 11.14 2.74 33.42
CA MET A 479 11.51 2.55 32.03
C MET A 479 10.32 2.76 31.09
N ASP A 480 9.15 2.22 31.44
CA ASP A 480 7.90 2.48 30.72
C ASP A 480 7.53 3.97 30.74
N ALA A 481 7.68 4.62 31.89
CA ALA A 481 7.40 6.04 32.04
C ALA A 481 8.34 6.94 31.21
N MET A 482 9.60 6.54 31.01
CA MET A 482 10.54 7.20 30.10
C MET A 482 10.16 6.94 28.64
N CYS A 483 9.89 5.69 28.29
CA CYS A 483 9.54 5.32 26.92
C CYS A 483 8.27 6.02 26.41
N ASP A 484 7.26 6.25 27.28
CA ASP A 484 6.04 6.98 26.91
C ASP A 484 6.31 8.49 26.63
N ARG A 485 7.41 9.04 27.17
CA ARG A 485 7.81 10.46 27.06
C ARG A 485 8.83 10.77 25.97
N LEU A 486 9.44 9.75 25.38
CA LEU A 486 10.35 9.95 24.26
C LEU A 486 9.58 10.45 23.02
N GLU A 487 10.18 11.43 22.35
CA GLU A 487 9.69 12.04 21.11
C GLU A 487 10.65 11.74 19.96
N PRO A 488 10.17 11.23 18.81
CA PRO A 488 11.02 11.00 17.65
C PRO A 488 11.44 12.34 17.02
N VAL A 489 12.72 12.49 16.70
CA VAL A 489 13.30 13.69 16.08
C VAL A 489 14.19 13.33 14.88
N LEU A 490 14.21 14.23 13.90
CA LEU A 490 14.89 14.07 12.62
C LEU A 490 15.80 15.28 12.33
N TYR A 491 17.08 15.05 12.15
CA TYR A 491 18.05 16.09 11.78
C TYR A 491 18.68 15.80 10.42
N THR A 492 18.87 16.85 9.62
CA THR A 492 19.62 16.77 8.36
C THR A 492 21.11 16.88 8.59
N GLU A 493 21.92 16.49 7.62
CA GLU A 493 23.37 16.73 7.60
C GLU A 493 23.73 18.21 7.90
N ASP A 494 24.88 18.43 8.53
CA ASP A 494 25.44 19.72 8.91
C ASP A 494 24.58 20.56 9.89
N SER A 495 23.63 19.93 10.57
CA SER A 495 22.82 20.56 11.59
C SER A 495 23.56 20.59 12.92
N PHE A 496 23.59 21.76 13.56
CA PHE A 496 24.05 21.91 14.93
C PHE A 496 22.88 21.61 15.85
N ILE A 497 23.00 20.56 16.66
CA ILE A 497 22.01 20.20 17.66
C ILE A 497 22.16 21.10 18.88
N VAL A 498 23.39 21.19 19.40
CA VAL A 498 23.75 22.04 20.53
C VAL A 498 25.16 22.59 20.31
N ARG A 499 25.43 23.82 20.73
CA ARG A 499 26.79 24.39 20.73
C ARG A 499 27.35 24.43 22.15
N GLU A 500 28.67 24.39 22.25
CA GLU A 500 29.36 24.60 23.52
C GLU A 500 28.96 25.98 24.07
N GLY A 501 28.41 26.01 25.30
CA GLY A 501 27.87 27.22 25.92
C GLY A 501 26.35 27.37 25.84
N ASP A 502 25.66 26.60 25.01
CA ASP A 502 24.19 26.64 24.91
C ASP A 502 23.53 25.87 26.07
N PRO A 503 22.34 26.27 26.54
CA PRO A 503 21.58 25.47 27.51
C PRO A 503 21.14 24.14 26.89
N VAL A 504 21.35 23.03 27.61
CA VAL A 504 20.91 21.70 27.20
C VAL A 504 19.46 21.51 27.62
N THR A 505 18.55 21.41 26.65
CA THR A 505 17.10 21.26 26.89
C THR A 505 16.59 19.83 26.67
N GLU A 506 17.34 19.02 25.93
CA GLU A 506 16.96 17.66 25.57
C GLU A 506 18.17 16.72 25.59
N MET A 507 17.92 15.46 25.95
CA MET A 507 18.87 14.35 25.83
C MET A 507 18.48 13.53 24.60
N LEU A 508 19.44 13.24 23.72
CA LEU A 508 19.17 12.53 22.46
C LEU A 508 19.74 11.12 22.48
N PHE A 509 18.92 10.16 22.05
CA PHE A 509 19.29 8.75 21.85
C PHE A 509 19.33 8.45 20.36
N ILE A 510 20.51 8.16 19.84
CA ILE A 510 20.72 8.05 18.39
C ILE A 510 20.22 6.68 17.92
N MET A 511 19.21 6.66 17.06
CA MET A 511 18.78 5.42 16.40
C MET A 511 19.65 5.12 15.19
N ARG A 512 19.89 6.15 14.37
CA ARG A 512 20.59 6.03 13.09
C ARG A 512 21.30 7.33 12.75
N GLY A 513 22.41 7.22 12.03
CA GLY A 513 23.21 8.35 11.58
C GLY A 513 24.51 8.51 12.37
N LYS A 514 25.23 9.59 12.08
CA LYS A 514 26.51 9.93 12.71
C LYS A 514 26.52 11.38 13.14
N LEU A 515 27.01 11.62 14.35
CA LEU A 515 27.17 12.95 14.92
C LEU A 515 28.64 13.12 15.31
N GLU A 516 29.14 14.33 15.17
CA GLU A 516 30.43 14.76 15.71
C GLU A 516 30.19 15.59 16.97
N SER A 517 30.82 15.19 18.08
CA SER A 517 30.83 15.90 19.34
C SER A 517 32.22 16.50 19.54
N MET A 518 32.34 17.82 19.54
CA MET A 518 33.60 18.54 19.71
C MET A 518 33.60 19.45 20.94
N THR A 519 34.75 19.62 21.59
CA THR A 519 34.91 20.57 22.72
C THR A 519 36.22 21.33 22.63
N THR A 520 36.14 22.62 22.94
CA THR A 520 37.27 23.54 23.05
C THR A 520 37.59 23.91 24.50
N ASN A 521 36.80 23.39 25.45
CA ASN A 521 36.89 23.68 26.88
C ASN A 521 36.91 25.19 27.15
N GLY A 522 35.88 25.89 26.65
CA GLY A 522 35.72 27.33 26.78
C GLY A 522 36.71 28.14 25.95
N GLY A 523 37.13 27.64 24.78
CA GLY A 523 38.05 28.35 23.88
C GLY A 523 39.52 28.32 24.30
N ARG A 524 39.94 27.33 25.12
CA ARG A 524 41.33 27.22 25.58
C ARG A 524 42.26 26.86 24.42
N THR A 525 43.27 27.69 24.17
CA THR A 525 44.23 27.47 23.08
C THR A 525 45.01 26.16 23.28
N GLY A 526 45.00 25.31 22.24
CA GLY A 526 45.67 24.00 22.25
C GLY A 526 44.88 22.86 22.90
N PHE A 527 43.60 23.06 23.23
CA PHE A 527 42.69 22.01 23.69
C PHE A 527 41.56 21.82 22.66
N PHE A 528 41.59 20.72 21.91
CA PHE A 528 40.53 20.30 21.00
C PHE A 528 40.34 18.80 21.15
N ASN A 529 39.12 18.38 21.49
CA ASN A 529 38.75 16.97 21.56
C ASN A 529 37.50 16.77 20.70
N SER A 530 37.53 15.80 19.80
CA SER A 530 36.40 15.42 18.95
C SER A 530 36.15 13.92 19.06
N ASP A 531 34.87 13.56 19.07
CA ASP A 531 34.39 12.18 19.11
C ASP A 531 33.22 11.99 18.14
N ILE A 532 33.05 10.79 17.61
CA ILE A 532 31.98 10.45 16.65
C ILE A 532 30.96 9.55 17.34
N LEU A 533 29.76 10.08 17.52
CA LEU A 533 28.61 9.35 18.06
C LEU A 533 27.87 8.64 16.92
N LYS A 534 27.48 7.39 17.15
CA LYS A 534 26.81 6.50 16.20
C LYS A 534 25.52 5.93 16.79
N ALA A 535 24.88 5.04 16.04
CA ALA A 535 23.68 4.34 16.47
C ALA A 535 23.83 3.65 17.84
N GLY A 536 22.96 4.06 18.76
CA GLY A 536 22.85 3.67 20.15
C GLY A 536 23.81 4.38 21.12
N ASP A 537 24.56 5.37 20.65
CA ASP A 537 25.16 6.38 21.52
C ASP A 537 24.09 7.44 21.88
N PHE A 538 24.42 8.31 22.84
CA PHE A 538 23.54 9.40 23.28
C PHE A 538 24.34 10.68 23.55
N CYS A 539 23.66 11.82 23.60
CA CYS A 539 24.24 13.10 24.02
C CYS A 539 23.28 13.90 24.91
N GLY A 540 23.78 14.93 25.60
CA GLY A 540 23.04 15.68 26.62
C GLY A 540 23.13 15.04 28.02
N GLU A 541 24.23 14.32 28.31
CA GLU A 541 24.46 13.68 29.60
C GLU A 541 24.49 14.65 30.79
N GLU A 542 24.73 15.94 30.51
CA GLU A 542 24.66 17.03 31.49
C GLU A 542 23.27 17.16 32.14
N LEU A 543 22.20 16.76 31.43
CA LEU A 543 20.85 16.77 31.99
C LEU A 543 20.65 15.70 33.06
N LEU A 544 21.42 14.60 33.03
CA LEU A 544 21.29 13.53 34.02
C LEU A 544 21.69 14.02 35.42
N THR A 545 22.80 14.77 35.54
CA THR A 545 23.21 15.33 36.85
C THR A 545 22.23 16.36 37.36
N TRP A 546 21.80 17.26 36.48
CA TRP A 546 20.85 18.30 36.82
C TRP A 546 19.50 17.72 37.26
N ALA A 547 19.01 16.70 36.56
CA ALA A 547 17.76 16.02 36.90
C ALA A 547 17.88 15.23 38.21
N LEU A 548 19.07 14.73 38.56
CA LEU A 548 19.33 13.98 39.79
C LEU A 548 19.67 14.84 41.01
N ASP A 549 20.05 16.12 40.84
CA ASP A 549 20.36 17.03 41.96
C ASP A 549 19.08 17.66 42.57
N PRO A 550 18.78 17.44 43.87
CA PRO A 550 17.62 18.00 44.55
C PRO A 550 17.60 19.51 44.68
N HIS A 551 18.77 20.15 44.65
CA HIS A 551 18.91 21.61 44.71
C HIS A 551 19.20 22.22 43.34
N SER A 552 18.97 21.47 42.25
CA SER A 552 19.22 21.97 40.91
C SER A 552 18.39 23.23 40.63
N SER A 553 19.09 24.28 40.19
CA SER A 553 18.47 25.55 39.82
C SER A 553 17.46 25.35 38.70
N SER A 554 16.51 26.28 38.58
CA SER A 554 15.54 26.31 37.47
C SER A 554 16.21 26.56 36.10
N SER A 555 17.50 26.91 36.08
CA SER A 555 18.28 27.09 34.85
C SER A 555 18.80 25.75 34.33
N PHE A 556 18.71 25.53 33.03
CA PHE A 556 19.28 24.36 32.36
C PHE A 556 20.81 24.32 32.46
N PRO A 557 21.40 23.11 32.49
CA PRO A 557 22.85 22.98 32.46
C PRO A 557 23.39 23.47 31.11
N ILE A 558 24.61 24.02 31.15
CA ILE A 558 25.29 24.53 29.96
C ILE A 558 26.03 23.38 29.27
N SER A 559 25.88 23.28 27.95
CA SER A 559 26.57 22.28 27.15
C SER A 559 28.07 22.49 27.16
N THR A 560 28.81 21.42 27.44
CA THR A 560 30.29 21.44 27.41
C THR A 560 30.87 21.16 26.02
N ARG A 561 30.00 20.83 25.06
CA ARG A 561 30.38 20.37 23.72
C ARG A 561 29.47 20.94 22.64
N THR A 562 30.02 21.07 21.44
CA THR A 562 29.24 21.31 20.23
C THR A 562 28.95 19.96 19.57
N VAL A 563 27.67 19.66 19.35
CA VAL A 563 27.23 18.45 18.66
C VAL A 563 26.67 18.84 17.29
N LYS A 564 27.29 18.29 16.25
CA LYS A 564 26.96 18.55 14.84
C LYS A 564 26.65 17.23 14.13
N THR A 565 25.64 17.19 13.28
CA THR A 565 25.34 16.00 12.46
C THR A 565 26.29 15.90 11.26
N LEU A 566 26.81 14.70 11.01
CA LEU A 566 27.64 14.36 9.85
C LEU A 566 26.87 13.64 8.74
N SER A 567 25.69 13.11 9.08
CA SER A 567 24.74 12.51 8.14
C SER A 567 23.32 12.89 8.56
N GLU A 568 22.31 12.44 7.83
CA GLU A 568 20.96 12.44 8.36
C GLU A 568 20.87 11.55 9.61
N VAL A 569 20.17 12.04 10.63
CA VAL A 569 20.09 11.42 11.95
C VAL A 569 18.63 11.25 12.34
N GLU A 570 18.30 10.04 12.75
CA GLU A 570 17.06 9.69 13.45
C GLU A 570 17.42 9.44 14.91
N ALA A 571 16.73 10.12 15.82
CA ALA A 571 16.96 9.99 17.25
C ALA A 571 15.63 10.10 18.01
N PHE A 572 15.65 9.66 19.27
CA PHE A 572 14.61 10.02 20.23
C PHE A 572 15.14 11.11 21.16
N ALA A 573 14.32 12.13 21.40
CA ALA A 573 14.57 13.18 22.37
C ALA A 573 13.81 12.90 23.67
N LEU A 574 14.50 13.06 24.79
CA LEU A 574 13.92 13.13 26.13
C LEU A 574 14.11 14.55 26.65
N MET A 575 13.00 15.26 26.84
CA MET A 575 13.01 16.64 27.31
C MET A 575 13.49 16.73 28.77
N ALA A 576 14.14 17.83 29.12
CA ALA A 576 14.68 18.07 30.45
C ALA A 576 13.62 17.94 31.56
N ASP A 577 12.43 18.52 31.36
CA ASP A 577 11.34 18.48 32.35
C ASP A 577 10.81 17.05 32.57
N ASP A 578 10.72 16.28 31.48
CA ASP A 578 10.33 14.87 31.50
C ASP A 578 11.36 14.00 32.22
N LEU A 579 12.64 14.25 31.96
CA LEU A 579 13.73 13.58 32.67
C LEU A 579 13.72 13.93 34.16
N LYS A 580 13.51 15.20 34.53
CA LYS A 580 13.43 15.64 35.94
C LYS A 580 12.25 15.01 36.65
N PHE A 581 11.10 14.88 35.97
CA PHE A 581 9.94 14.18 36.48
C PHE A 581 10.27 12.71 36.82
N VAL A 582 10.91 11.97 35.90
CA VAL A 582 11.27 10.56 36.15
C VAL A 582 12.39 10.43 37.20
N ALA A 583 13.40 11.30 37.13
CA ALA A 583 14.53 11.31 38.07
C ALA A 583 14.07 11.54 39.52
N SER A 584 13.03 12.37 39.74
CA SER A 584 12.45 12.59 41.07
C SER A 584 11.92 11.31 41.74
N GLN A 585 11.41 10.37 40.95
CA GLN A 585 10.93 9.07 41.43
C GLN A 585 12.09 8.10 41.68
N PHE A 586 13.14 8.17 40.85
CA PHE A 586 14.29 7.29 40.89
C PHE A 586 15.29 7.57 42.04
N ARG A 587 15.37 8.83 42.50
CA ARG A 587 16.25 9.26 43.62
C ARG A 587 16.09 8.43 44.90
N ARG A 588 14.94 7.80 45.08
CA ARG A 588 14.58 7.10 46.32
C ARG A 588 15.32 5.77 46.54
N LEU A 589 16.03 5.23 45.54
CA LEU A 589 16.44 3.81 45.60
C LEU A 589 17.96 3.54 45.66
N HIS A 590 18.89 4.27 45.02
CA HIS A 590 20.31 3.83 44.95
C HIS A 590 21.43 4.90 44.84
N SER A 591 21.54 5.80 45.82
CA SER A 591 22.52 6.93 45.86
C SER A 591 23.99 6.59 45.50
N LYS A 592 24.63 5.61 46.15
CA LYS A 592 26.09 5.36 45.99
C LYS A 592 26.46 4.66 44.67
N GLN A 593 25.66 3.70 44.24
CA GLN A 593 25.90 2.95 42.99
C GLN A 593 25.73 3.88 41.77
N LEU A 594 24.73 4.75 41.81
CA LEU A 594 24.50 5.76 40.77
C LEU A 594 25.63 6.78 40.66
N GLN A 595 26.20 7.24 41.78
CA GLN A 595 27.39 8.12 41.75
C GLN A 595 28.59 7.44 41.05
N HIS A 596 28.82 6.16 41.32
CA HIS A 596 29.91 5.42 40.68
C HIS A 596 29.68 5.25 39.17
N THR A 597 28.48 4.84 38.78
CA THR A 597 28.09 4.73 37.37
C THR A 597 28.24 6.08 36.67
N PHE A 598 27.80 7.16 37.29
CA PHE A 598 27.93 8.51 36.74
C PHE A 598 29.39 8.92 36.51
N ARG A 599 30.27 8.74 37.51
CA ARG A 599 31.71 9.03 37.38
C ARG A 599 32.37 8.19 36.31
N PHE A 600 31.96 6.92 36.17
CA PHE A 600 32.57 6.00 35.22
C PHE A 600 32.13 6.26 33.79
N TYR A 601 30.87 6.63 33.53
CA TYR A 601 30.35 6.80 32.17
C TYR A 601 30.38 8.24 31.67
N SER A 602 30.40 9.24 32.55
CA SER A 602 30.51 10.64 32.13
C SER A 602 31.84 10.94 31.45
N GLN A 603 31.75 11.52 30.26
CA GLN A 603 32.91 11.93 29.49
C GLN A 603 33.67 13.08 30.17
N GLN A 604 32.97 13.94 30.91
CA GLN A 604 33.58 15.01 31.69
C GLN A 604 34.48 14.45 32.79
N TRP A 605 33.99 13.46 33.55
CA TRP A 605 34.76 12.80 34.61
C TRP A 605 35.96 12.04 34.05
N ARG A 606 35.79 11.32 32.92
CA ARG A 606 36.90 10.64 32.23
C ARG A 606 37.97 11.62 31.76
N THR A 607 37.56 12.74 31.15
CA THR A 607 38.48 13.78 30.67
C THR A 607 39.21 14.44 31.84
N TRP A 608 38.49 14.80 32.89
CA TRP A 608 39.07 15.37 34.12
C TRP A 608 40.08 14.39 34.75
N ALA A 609 39.72 13.12 34.91
CA ALA A 609 40.59 12.09 35.47
C ALA A 609 41.84 11.88 34.62
N ALA A 610 41.70 11.80 33.29
CA ALA A 610 42.82 11.68 32.37
C ALA A 610 43.77 12.88 32.50
N CYS A 611 43.25 14.11 32.51
CA CYS A 611 44.06 15.31 32.70
C CYS A 611 44.71 15.38 34.08
N PHE A 612 44.02 14.94 35.14
CA PHE A 612 44.56 14.87 36.50
C PHE A 612 45.73 13.89 36.57
N ILE A 613 45.56 12.66 36.05
CA ILE A 613 46.60 11.64 35.97
C ILE A 613 47.78 12.15 35.14
N GLN A 614 47.52 12.78 33.99
CA GLN A 614 48.57 13.39 33.16
C GLN A 614 49.33 14.49 33.90
N ALA A 615 48.63 15.34 34.66
CA ALA A 615 49.26 16.39 35.45
C ALA A 615 50.11 15.81 36.60
N ALA A 616 49.59 14.80 37.30
CA ALA A 616 50.31 14.10 38.37
C ALA A 616 51.55 13.38 37.83
N TRP A 617 51.43 12.67 36.70
CA TRP A 617 52.55 12.01 36.03
C TRP A 617 53.63 13.00 35.58
N ARG A 618 53.22 14.16 35.04
CA ARG A 618 54.15 15.24 34.67
C ARG A 618 54.86 15.83 35.90
N ARG A 619 54.18 15.95 37.05
CA ARG A 619 54.80 16.37 38.31
C ARG A 619 55.80 15.33 38.82
N TYR A 620 55.41 14.06 38.90
CA TYR A 620 56.29 12.96 39.30
C TYR A 620 57.53 12.86 38.41
N SER A 621 57.35 12.94 37.08
CA SER A 621 58.45 12.89 36.12
C SER A 621 59.43 14.06 36.28
N ARG A 622 58.95 15.25 36.65
CA ARG A 622 59.80 16.41 36.97
C ARG A 622 60.58 16.19 38.26
N LYS A 623 59.89 15.78 39.33
CA LYS A 623 60.53 15.52 40.63
C LYS A 623 61.60 14.42 40.52
N LYS A 624 61.30 13.31 39.86
CA LYS A 624 62.27 12.23 39.63
C LYS A 624 63.50 12.69 38.82
N LEU A 625 63.31 13.65 37.91
CA LEU A 625 64.40 14.22 37.14
C LEU A 625 65.25 15.19 37.99
N GLU A 626 64.61 15.99 38.85
CA GLU A 626 65.28 16.88 39.81
C GLU A 626 66.07 16.07 40.84
N ASP A 627 65.48 15.03 41.44
CA ASP A 627 66.14 14.14 42.39
C ASP A 627 67.36 13.45 41.76
N ALA A 628 67.25 12.99 40.50
CA ALA A 628 68.37 12.39 39.77
C ALA A 628 69.48 13.39 39.42
N LEU A 629 69.15 14.67 39.20
CA LEU A 629 70.15 15.72 39.01
C LEU A 629 70.85 16.05 40.33
N HIS A 630 70.10 16.11 41.43
CA HIS A 630 70.63 16.39 42.76
C HIS A 630 71.55 15.26 43.26
N GLU A 631 71.22 14.00 42.99
CA GLU A 631 72.09 12.85 43.31
C GLU A 631 73.40 12.88 42.53
N GLU A 632 73.36 13.25 41.24
CA GLU A 632 74.59 13.40 40.44
C GLU A 632 75.40 14.65 40.86
N GLU A 633 74.75 15.72 41.32
CA GLU A 633 75.41 16.90 41.89
C GLU A 633 76.11 16.57 43.21
N GLU A 634 75.46 15.84 44.12
CA GLU A 634 76.07 15.38 45.38
C GLU A 634 77.26 14.45 45.13
N ARG A 635 77.15 13.52 44.15
CA ARG A 635 78.27 12.66 43.74
C ARG A 635 79.45 13.46 43.18
N LEU A 636 79.17 14.52 42.42
CA LEU A 636 80.20 15.42 41.91
C LEU A 636 80.89 16.20 43.06
N GLN A 637 80.10 16.73 44.00
CA GLN A 637 80.62 17.47 45.16
C GLN A 637 81.46 16.56 46.09
N ALA A 638 81.02 15.32 46.34
CA ALA A 638 81.78 14.33 47.10
C ALA A 638 83.10 13.94 46.39
N ALA A 639 83.09 13.77 45.06
CA ALA A 639 84.29 13.49 44.29
C ALA A 639 85.31 14.65 44.36
N MET A 640 84.83 15.91 44.31
CA MET A 640 85.68 17.11 44.45
C MET A 640 86.24 17.26 45.87
N ALA A 641 85.48 16.92 46.91
CA ALA A 641 85.94 16.95 48.31
C ALA A 641 87.03 15.90 48.61
N SER A 642 87.05 14.78 47.88
CA SER A 642 88.06 13.73 48.04
C SER A 642 89.40 14.01 47.33
N SER A 643 89.45 15.01 46.44
CA SER A 643 90.67 15.39 45.70
C SER A 643 91.36 16.60 46.35
N GLY A 644 92.32 16.34 47.22
CA GLY A 644 93.08 17.36 47.97
C GLY A 644 94.31 17.98 47.26
N THR A 645 94.41 17.93 45.92
CA THR A 645 95.54 18.51 45.16
C THR A 645 95.08 19.32 43.96
N SER A 646 95.91 20.28 43.52
CA SER A 646 95.63 21.34 42.53
C SER A 646 95.40 20.87 41.08
N SER A 647 95.09 19.60 40.86
CA SER A 647 94.64 19.05 39.59
C SER A 647 93.42 18.13 39.80
N PRO A 648 92.35 18.27 38.98
CA PRO A 648 91.13 17.49 39.19
C PRO A 648 91.41 16.00 39.00
N SER A 649 90.94 15.17 39.95
CA SER A 649 91.07 13.72 39.85
C SER A 649 90.32 13.19 38.62
N LEU A 650 90.85 12.16 37.96
CA LEU A 650 90.24 11.52 36.78
C LEU A 650 88.76 11.13 37.03
N GLY A 651 88.43 10.75 38.27
CA GLY A 651 87.07 10.49 38.70
C GLY A 651 86.18 11.74 38.69
N ALA A 652 86.65 12.87 39.21
CA ALA A 652 85.91 14.13 39.21
C ALA A 652 85.61 14.65 37.79
N THR A 653 86.56 14.51 36.84
CA THR A 653 86.35 14.88 35.43
C THR A 653 85.33 13.97 34.76
N LEU A 654 85.32 12.69 35.09
CA LEU A 654 84.37 11.72 34.55
C LEU A 654 82.95 12.00 35.06
N TYR A 655 82.79 12.31 36.36
CA TYR A 655 81.52 12.76 36.93
C TYR A 655 81.07 14.11 36.36
N ALA A 656 81.97 15.09 36.20
CA ALA A 656 81.64 16.38 35.60
C ALA A 656 81.16 16.25 34.15
N SER A 657 81.79 15.38 33.36
CA SER A 657 81.37 15.11 31.99
C SER A 657 80.02 14.42 31.92
N ARG A 658 79.72 13.51 32.86
CA ARG A 658 78.45 12.79 32.96
C ARG A 658 77.32 13.71 33.44
N PHE A 659 77.59 14.58 34.41
CA PHE A 659 76.70 15.63 34.87
C PHE A 659 76.40 16.62 33.73
N ALA A 660 77.42 17.14 33.03
CA ALA A 660 77.26 18.02 31.88
C ALA A 660 76.48 17.35 30.73
N ALA A 661 76.73 16.07 30.44
CA ALA A 661 75.99 15.31 29.44
C ALA A 661 74.50 15.14 29.81
N ASN A 662 74.20 14.92 31.09
CA ASN A 662 72.81 14.86 31.58
C ASN A 662 72.12 16.23 31.54
N VAL A 663 72.81 17.31 31.94
CA VAL A 663 72.31 18.70 31.82
C VAL A 663 72.11 19.11 30.36
N LEU A 664 72.99 18.71 29.45
CA LEU A 664 72.80 18.96 28.02
C LEU A 664 71.64 18.15 27.44
N ARG A 665 71.42 16.93 27.94
CA ARG A 665 70.27 16.08 27.57
C ARG A 665 68.95 16.67 28.11
N THR A 666 68.94 17.33 29.27
CA THR A 666 67.77 18.08 29.78
C THR A 666 67.55 19.38 29.01
N LEU A 667 68.60 20.10 28.63
CA LEU A 667 68.50 21.27 27.74
C LEU A 667 67.99 20.89 26.34
N ARG A 668 68.37 19.73 25.79
CA ARG A 668 67.80 19.22 24.52
C ARG A 668 66.34 18.78 24.65
N ARG A 669 65.96 18.10 25.73
CA ARG A 669 64.56 17.70 26.00
C ARG A 669 63.65 18.88 26.33
N SER A 670 64.18 19.96 26.90
CA SER A 670 63.44 21.21 27.14
C SER A 670 63.49 22.17 25.95
N GLY A 671 64.56 22.14 25.15
CA GLY A 671 64.76 22.95 23.95
C GLY A 671 63.71 22.70 22.86
N THR A 672 63.26 21.46 22.68
CA THR A 672 62.13 21.15 21.79
C THR A 672 60.77 21.59 22.33
N ARG A 673 60.67 21.99 23.60
CA ARG A 673 59.45 22.57 24.21
C ARG A 673 59.50 24.10 24.35
N LYS A 674 60.68 24.72 24.29
CA LYS A 674 60.84 26.18 24.51
C LYS A 674 60.28 27.05 23.37
N ALA A 675 60.01 26.49 22.20
CA ALA A 675 59.29 27.21 21.14
C ALA A 675 57.78 27.37 21.40
N ARG A 676 57.22 26.83 22.49
CA ARG A 676 55.78 26.91 22.82
C ARG A 676 55.43 27.33 24.25
N LEU A 677 56.37 27.81 25.05
CA LEU A 677 56.07 28.19 26.43
C LEU A 677 56.72 29.52 26.81
N GLN A 678 56.05 30.61 26.41
CA GLN A 678 56.16 31.89 27.09
C GLN A 678 54.95 32.01 28.03
N GLU A 679 55.20 32.59 29.21
CA GLU A 679 54.34 32.74 30.39
C GLU A 679 54.30 31.57 31.40
N ARG A 680 54.82 31.90 32.60
CA ARG A 680 54.52 31.24 33.87
C ARG A 680 53.01 31.33 34.12
N LEU A 681 52.24 30.39 33.61
CA LEU A 681 50.87 30.14 34.07
C LEU A 681 50.88 28.88 34.94
N PRO A 682 50.29 28.91 36.16
CA PRO A 682 50.11 27.70 36.94
C PRO A 682 49.30 26.72 36.09
N VAL A 683 49.61 25.43 36.19
CA VAL A 683 48.75 24.37 35.63
C VAL A 683 47.42 24.47 36.38
N MET A 684 46.51 25.33 35.92
CA MET A 684 45.11 25.31 36.35
C MET A 684 44.55 23.98 35.88
N LEU A 685 44.46 23.06 36.84
CA LEU A 685 43.72 21.82 36.74
C LEU A 685 42.31 22.13 36.25
N LEU A 686 41.77 21.28 35.37
CA LEU A 686 40.35 21.33 35.02
C LEU A 686 39.53 21.39 36.31
N GLN A 687 38.54 22.27 36.32
CA GLN A 687 37.61 22.36 37.44
C GLN A 687 36.97 20.98 37.64
N LYS A 688 36.97 20.50 38.88
CA LYS A 688 36.38 19.21 39.21
C LYS A 688 34.89 19.26 38.79
N PRO A 689 34.40 18.31 37.98
CA PRO A 689 32.97 18.25 37.66
C PRO A 689 32.13 18.18 38.94
N ALA A 690 30.96 18.82 38.91
CA ALA A 690 30.06 18.83 40.06
C ALA A 690 29.60 17.40 40.38
N GLU A 691 29.63 17.03 41.67
CA GLU A 691 29.08 15.76 42.13
C GLU A 691 27.60 15.95 42.44
N PRO A 692 26.71 15.07 41.95
CA PRO A 692 25.32 15.08 42.40
C PRO A 692 25.29 14.74 43.90
N ASP A 693 24.78 15.68 44.68
CA ASP A 693 24.65 15.54 46.13
C ASP A 693 23.36 14.76 46.44
N PHE A 694 23.54 13.50 46.83
CA PHE A 694 22.46 12.62 47.27
C PHE A 694 22.36 12.54 48.79
N SER A 695 22.99 13.46 49.53
CA SER A 695 23.05 13.43 51.00
C SER A 695 21.89 14.15 51.70
N ALA A 696 20.86 14.58 50.97
CA ALA A 696 19.67 15.17 51.57
C ALA A 696 18.82 14.11 52.30
N GLU A 697 18.58 14.43 53.58
CA GLU A 697 18.04 13.61 54.66
C GLU A 697 16.63 13.05 54.44
N GLU A 698 16.40 11.92 55.09
CA GLU A 698 15.09 11.37 55.44
C GLU A 698 14.23 12.43 56.15
N HIS A 699 13.30 13.06 55.44
CA HIS A 699 12.14 13.75 56.04
C HIS A 699 10.85 13.36 55.31
#